data_AF-A0A094BAY4-F1
#
_entry.id   AF-A0A094BAY4-F1
#
_cell.length_a   1.000
_cell.length_b   1.000
_cell.length_c   1.000
_cell.angle_alpha   90.00
_cell.angle_beta   90.00
_cell.angle_gamma   90.00
#
_symmetry.space_group_name_H-M   'P 1'
#
loop_
_entity.id
_entity.type
_entity.pdbx_description
1 polymer ?
#
loop_
_entity_poly.entity_id
_entity_poly.type
_entity_poly.pdbx_seq_one_letter_code
_entity_poly.pdbx_strand_id
1 'polypeptide(L)'
;MEGPRYLPALLTTRPLKTAKIETDRDDTCGGFCALDDPRAIRSFSVQTIHCSWPASIMKSCSHSYWFSLGVRGNEVSLTSSDRPQNLLSDLPRADRQQPSLIVLLGRDEKALALQELVLTKSESRRSAKRGYGETHLHLDPSTAFSDRPVLFADGNFTTHIRPSKAVANEGCHDVNTRCLPILRNSILTDLYEAADQVYARLLTPFTDVFCIFASDLGGLELAAARLASWLTKGSPSSLPPSTRPHIIIVESTLSQEKEPQRLETFLNLLKQKTKHDSSLLFGTIRVVSLLPDGAVSGLARYRRLRECIMDASDQVRSARRASSYLFTASHFFALLDYSCNHLSMTLTEPFNVIRASRTHNPPASDMSEHFVNLLSKMKDPNGLRNFAIPLMASSILLDSYPPDMHLFDPLEVFRTLYRDACYSACRAGLFKEQDSKYLALQSGVVKMVEDRLVEMFEVLSCGETTAVELHRKLLATFDAEALSIRSNVTCLVCVRRHLQNNILSCGHGVCQFCVRAFSTNGAVVKDRPPTAGIRLLTFDGGGVRVLIGLQNLLLVEERVEKIVGQKLPVQENFDLIVGPSAGGIAAIDLVNGSTVAESIENFERSATFAFQPRPSSNIPILSSLMDFILWIFNDGRYSGENMDIALQRELGTKTLYDYSRATATGTKLCILVTTIWDASTCVFTNYNATGTRPHDCVQGVALQHHPKEVADLGAFQDGGLEHNNPLSLALEEASAIDPFAAEPGLVVSLGTGSSKVPDSGPRMLFTRGILKDGWIPRLLRAFKSTIGATYSPYQRRGSKDKYFRFDEEFDGPEPQLDDTSKMQELKAAARSSIEGSVQHDRLARCIIAELFFFELDFLPVKKKGQYACTGKILCRLSAGDPSLGVLSEQLNRSLIKFLLQDRLIPNSKPSYLATDGNFCLAAEFEVDSRKSKVSLYIQEGSSEPCSISGSPFSINGLIAAQQLEAPFGRADHAKRQRPESTETHSRKRQRI
;
A
#
# COMPACT_ATOMS: atom_id res chain seq x y z
N MET A 1 29.11 10.65 31.45
CA MET A 1 27.63 10.58 31.49
C MET A 1 27.11 11.39 30.31
N GLU A 2 27.03 10.75 29.14
CA GLU A 2 26.52 11.37 27.91
C GLU A 2 25.12 10.78 27.61
N GLY A 3 24.13 11.65 27.39
CA GLY A 3 22.75 11.28 27.07
C GLY A 3 22.55 10.81 25.61
N PRO A 4 21.33 10.34 25.25
CA PRO A 4 21.10 9.57 24.03
C PRO A 4 21.04 10.47 22.78
N ARG A 5 21.99 10.30 21.85
CA ARG A 5 22.13 11.08 20.59
C ARG A 5 21.49 10.43 19.34
N TYR A 6 20.56 9.49 19.48
CA TYR A 6 20.04 8.75 18.31
C TYR A 6 18.77 9.34 17.66
N LEU A 7 17.84 9.94 18.42
CA LEU A 7 16.69 10.63 17.83
C LEU A 7 17.09 11.87 17.01
N PRO A 8 18.09 12.68 17.44
CA PRO A 8 18.60 13.77 16.62
C PRO A 8 19.26 13.29 15.32
N ALA A 9 19.84 12.08 15.26
CA ALA A 9 20.51 11.58 14.06
C ALA A 9 19.53 11.29 12.90
N LEU A 10 18.29 10.91 13.19
CA LEU A 10 17.19 10.83 12.21
C LEU A 10 16.66 12.21 11.77
N LEU A 11 16.99 13.27 12.52
CA LEU A 11 16.42 14.62 12.41
C LEU A 11 17.47 15.70 12.11
N THR A 12 18.74 15.34 11.91
CA THR A 12 19.83 16.31 11.68
C THR A 12 20.36 16.24 10.26
N THR A 13 20.07 17.27 9.47
CA THR A 13 20.94 17.66 8.36
C THR A 13 21.97 18.64 8.93
N ARG A 14 23.27 18.28 8.87
CA ARG A 14 24.31 19.31 9.01
C ARG A 14 24.25 20.16 7.74
N PRO A 15 24.04 21.48 7.82
CA PRO A 15 24.32 22.34 6.67
C PRO A 15 25.83 22.26 6.40
N LEU A 16 26.19 22.04 5.14
CA LEU A 16 27.56 22.24 4.67
C LEU A 16 27.97 23.66 5.03
N LYS A 17 28.83 23.80 6.05
CA LYS A 17 29.55 25.04 6.30
C LYS A 17 30.38 25.33 5.06
N THR A 18 30.05 26.42 4.37
CA THR A 18 30.98 27.09 3.46
C THR A 18 32.26 27.39 4.23
N ALA A 19 33.32 26.66 3.91
CA ALA A 19 34.66 27.00 4.38
C ALA A 19 35.03 28.35 3.75
N LYS A 20 35.08 29.40 4.59
CA LYS A 20 35.83 30.61 4.27
C LYS A 20 37.30 30.21 4.15
N ILE A 21 37.86 30.35 2.95
CA ILE A 21 39.30 30.35 2.76
C ILE A 21 39.75 31.76 3.14
N GLU A 22 40.27 31.90 4.36
CA GLU A 22 41.11 33.04 4.74
C GLU A 22 42.46 32.86 4.04
N THR A 23 42.78 33.84 3.20
CA THR A 23 44.07 33.98 2.52
C THR A 23 45.08 34.55 3.51
N ASP A 24 46.01 33.72 3.98
CA ASP A 24 47.27 34.21 4.52
C ASP A 24 48.38 34.02 3.48
N ARG A 25 49.11 35.13 3.31
CA ARG A 25 50.21 35.33 2.38
C ARG A 25 51.43 34.56 2.88
N ASP A 26 52.16 33.95 1.96
CA ASP A 26 53.62 33.92 2.06
C ASP A 26 54.25 33.92 0.66
N ASP A 27 55.26 34.78 0.57
CA ASP A 27 56.00 35.20 -0.61
C ASP A 27 56.91 34.11 -1.21
N THR A 28 57.11 34.15 -2.53
CA THR A 28 58.41 34.46 -3.18
C THR A 28 58.59 33.80 -4.56
N CYS A 29 59.15 34.61 -5.47
CA CYS A 29 59.82 34.28 -6.74
C CYS A 29 58.99 33.63 -7.86
N GLY A 30 58.85 34.17 -9.07
CA GLY A 30 59.51 35.29 -9.75
C GLY A 30 59.51 34.99 -11.26
N GLY A 31 59.30 36.01 -12.11
CA GLY A 31 59.71 35.96 -13.52
C GLY A 31 58.65 36.12 -14.61
N PHE A 32 58.27 37.39 -14.88
CA PHE A 32 58.20 38.03 -16.21
C PHE A 32 57.64 37.26 -17.44
N CYS A 33 56.47 37.68 -17.96
CA CYS A 33 56.34 38.61 -19.10
C CYS A 33 54.90 38.60 -19.65
N ALA A 34 54.33 39.80 -19.79
CA ALA A 34 53.04 40.06 -20.42
C ALA A 34 53.14 40.06 -21.95
N LEU A 35 52.10 39.58 -22.64
CA LEU A 35 51.63 40.06 -23.94
C LEU A 35 50.17 39.61 -24.13
N ASP A 36 49.29 40.58 -24.33
CA ASP A 36 47.85 40.47 -24.58
C ASP A 36 47.50 39.87 -25.96
N ASP A 37 46.50 38.97 -26.03
CA ASP A 37 45.47 38.92 -27.09
C ASP A 37 44.31 37.97 -26.68
N PRO A 38 43.04 38.43 -26.58
CA PRO A 38 41.92 37.64 -26.09
C PRO A 38 41.16 36.90 -27.21
N ARG A 39 41.68 35.77 -27.70
CA ARG A 39 40.90 34.83 -28.54
C ARG A 39 41.38 33.37 -28.41
N ALA A 40 40.89 32.65 -27.41
CA ALA A 40 40.58 31.21 -27.49
C ALA A 40 40.28 30.63 -26.09
N ILE A 41 39.00 30.51 -25.74
CA ILE A 41 38.56 29.44 -24.82
C ILE A 41 37.46 28.69 -25.54
N ARG A 42 37.86 27.54 -26.11
CA ARG A 42 36.94 26.48 -26.53
C ARG A 42 36.24 25.97 -25.28
N SER A 43 34.92 26.14 -25.24
CA SER A 43 34.06 25.46 -24.29
C SER A 43 34.18 23.95 -24.50
N PHE A 44 34.51 23.22 -23.44
CA PHE A 44 34.30 21.78 -23.37
C PHE A 44 32.79 21.53 -23.42
N SER A 45 32.32 21.04 -24.56
CA SER A 45 30.96 20.56 -24.73
C SER A 45 30.80 19.25 -23.96
N VAL A 46 29.96 19.25 -22.92
CA VAL A 46 29.33 18.02 -22.44
C VAL A 46 28.43 17.53 -23.56
N GLN A 47 28.88 16.51 -24.30
CA GLN A 47 28.04 15.78 -25.24
C GLN A 47 27.06 14.93 -24.42
N THR A 48 25.91 15.50 -24.10
CA THR A 48 24.73 14.72 -23.74
C THR A 48 24.32 13.96 -24.99
N ILE A 49 24.60 12.66 -25.03
CA ILE A 49 24.16 11.79 -26.11
C ILE A 49 22.64 11.68 -25.99
N HIS A 50 21.95 12.34 -26.92
CA HIS A 50 20.51 12.23 -27.12
C HIS A 50 20.16 10.82 -27.63
N CYS A 51 19.40 10.07 -26.85
CA CYS A 51 18.65 8.94 -27.37
C CYS A 51 17.29 9.42 -27.88
N SER A 52 17.22 9.66 -29.18
CA SER A 52 15.97 9.70 -29.94
C SER A 52 15.47 8.26 -30.13
N TRP A 53 14.50 7.84 -29.33
CA TRP A 53 13.53 6.83 -29.76
C TRP A 53 12.25 7.57 -30.12
N PRO A 54 11.52 7.16 -31.18
CA PRO A 54 10.23 7.77 -31.45
C PRO A 54 9.36 7.49 -30.24
N ALA A 55 9.02 8.53 -29.49
CA ALA A 55 7.79 8.50 -28.71
C ALA A 55 6.71 8.20 -29.74
N SER A 56 6.34 6.92 -29.89
CA SER A 56 5.05 6.59 -30.43
C SER A 56 4.07 7.24 -29.46
N ILE A 57 3.68 8.48 -29.76
CA ILE A 57 2.59 9.16 -29.08
C ILE A 57 1.49 8.12 -29.06
N MET A 58 1.23 7.58 -27.87
CA MET A 58 0.26 6.52 -27.66
C MET A 58 -1.06 7.12 -28.12
N LYS A 59 -1.48 6.88 -29.36
CA LYS A 59 -2.74 7.44 -29.88
C LYS A 59 -3.85 6.94 -28.97
N SER A 60 -4.42 7.85 -28.19
CA SER A 60 -5.51 7.59 -27.27
C SER A 60 -6.76 7.16 -28.05
N CYS A 61 -7.66 6.46 -27.38
CA CYS A 61 -8.95 6.07 -27.95
C CYS A 61 -9.69 7.32 -28.46
N SER A 62 -10.04 7.35 -29.75
CA SER A 62 -10.75 8.48 -30.37
C SER A 62 -12.25 8.51 -30.06
N HIS A 63 -12.78 7.50 -29.34
CA HIS A 63 -14.18 7.47 -28.95
C HIS A 63 -14.46 8.52 -27.88
N SER A 64 -15.56 9.26 -28.04
CA SER A 64 -16.01 10.27 -27.07
C SER A 64 -17.06 9.75 -26.09
N TYR A 65 -17.54 8.51 -26.25
CA TYR A 65 -18.53 7.90 -25.35
C TYR A 65 -18.03 7.95 -23.91
N TRP A 66 -18.84 8.49 -23.00
CA TRP A 66 -18.49 8.60 -21.58
C TRP A 66 -19.41 7.73 -20.72
N PHE A 67 -20.73 7.92 -20.78
CA PHE A 67 -21.65 7.02 -20.08
C PHE A 67 -23.04 6.98 -20.71
N SER A 68 -23.81 5.94 -20.39
CA SER A 68 -25.22 5.81 -20.74
C SER A 68 -26.00 5.10 -19.63
N LEU A 69 -27.29 5.40 -19.54
CA LEU A 69 -28.24 4.61 -18.76
C LEU A 69 -28.83 3.49 -19.61
N GLY A 70 -28.96 2.30 -19.02
CA GLY A 70 -29.52 1.12 -19.68
C GLY A 70 -30.33 0.28 -18.71
N VAL A 71 -31.06 -0.70 -19.24
CA VAL A 71 -31.82 -1.66 -18.44
C VAL A 71 -31.15 -3.02 -18.56
N ARG A 72 -30.83 -3.64 -17.42
CA ARG A 72 -30.34 -5.03 -17.35
C ARG A 72 -31.32 -5.85 -16.52
N GLY A 73 -32.04 -6.76 -17.16
CA GLY A 73 -33.14 -7.47 -16.51
C GLY A 73 -34.25 -6.51 -16.10
N ASN A 74 -34.53 -6.43 -14.79
CA ASN A 74 -35.55 -5.55 -14.22
C ASN A 74 -34.95 -4.33 -13.46
N GLU A 75 -33.65 -4.06 -13.66
CA GLU A 75 -32.92 -3.01 -12.95
C GLU A 75 -32.35 -1.97 -13.92
N VAL A 76 -32.27 -0.73 -13.45
CA VAL A 76 -31.59 0.37 -14.15
C VAL A 76 -30.09 0.28 -13.87
N SER A 77 -29.28 0.48 -14.90
CA SER A 77 -27.82 0.41 -14.83
C SER A 77 -27.17 1.66 -15.44
N LEU A 78 -26.10 2.13 -14.80
CA LEU A 78 -25.21 3.16 -15.31
C LEU A 78 -23.96 2.50 -15.89
N THR A 79 -23.74 2.68 -17.19
CA THR A 79 -22.57 2.17 -17.89
C THR A 79 -21.63 3.33 -18.21
N SER A 80 -20.41 3.33 -17.66
CA SER A 80 -19.40 4.37 -17.85
C SER A 80 -18.12 3.82 -18.50
N SER A 81 -17.51 4.55 -19.42
CA SER A 81 -16.23 4.22 -20.04
C SER A 81 -15.03 4.84 -19.30
N ASP A 82 -13.82 4.40 -19.66
CA ASP A 82 -12.54 5.01 -19.25
C ASP A 82 -12.20 6.34 -19.95
N ARG A 83 -13.15 6.95 -20.69
CA ARG A 83 -12.94 8.22 -21.41
C ARG A 83 -12.35 9.34 -20.55
N PRO A 84 -12.80 9.57 -19.29
CA PRO A 84 -12.17 10.55 -18.40
C PRO A 84 -10.68 10.28 -18.17
N GLN A 85 -10.30 9.01 -17.99
CA GLN A 85 -8.91 8.61 -17.76
C GLN A 85 -8.05 8.80 -19.02
N ASN A 86 -8.59 8.49 -20.20
CA ASN A 86 -7.91 8.74 -21.47
C ASN A 86 -7.67 10.25 -21.69
N LEU A 87 -8.66 11.10 -21.39
CA LEU A 87 -8.51 12.54 -21.46
C LEU A 87 -7.48 13.07 -20.45
N LEU A 88 -7.43 12.50 -19.24
CA LEU A 88 -6.41 12.83 -18.25
C LEU A 88 -4.99 12.51 -18.76
N SER A 89 -4.81 11.39 -19.46
CA SER A 89 -3.52 11.02 -20.08
C SER A 89 -3.11 11.93 -21.22
N ASP A 90 -4.06 12.57 -21.90
CA ASP A 90 -3.81 13.53 -22.99
C ASP A 90 -3.40 14.93 -22.47
N LEU A 91 -3.53 15.20 -21.16
CA LEU A 91 -3.18 16.49 -20.56
C LEU A 91 -1.71 16.56 -20.14
N PRO A 92 -0.94 17.57 -20.61
CA PRO A 92 0.51 17.64 -20.39
C PRO A 92 0.89 17.91 -18.92
N ARG A 93 0.04 18.63 -18.17
CA ARG A 93 0.32 19.06 -16.78
C ARG A 93 -0.88 18.79 -15.88
N ALA A 94 -1.41 17.58 -15.90
CA ALA A 94 -2.67 17.26 -15.25
C ALA A 94 -2.72 17.52 -13.72
N ASP A 95 -1.58 17.55 -13.01
CA ASP A 95 -1.53 17.94 -11.59
C ASP A 95 -1.49 19.46 -11.34
N ARG A 96 -1.37 20.27 -12.40
CA ARG A 96 -1.40 21.74 -12.31
C ARG A 96 -2.61 22.34 -13.01
N GLN A 97 -3.06 21.71 -14.10
CA GLN A 97 -4.21 22.17 -14.88
C GLN A 97 -5.50 21.97 -14.08
N GLN A 98 -6.38 22.97 -14.10
CA GLN A 98 -7.65 22.99 -13.35
C GLN A 98 -8.83 23.07 -14.33
N PRO A 99 -9.44 21.92 -14.72
CA PRO A 99 -10.41 21.88 -15.80
C PRO A 99 -11.72 22.60 -15.47
N SER A 100 -12.49 22.89 -16.52
CA SER A 100 -13.87 23.37 -16.45
C SER A 100 -14.78 22.38 -17.17
N LEU A 101 -15.91 22.04 -16.56
CA LEU A 101 -16.92 21.17 -17.19
C LEU A 101 -18.17 21.98 -17.56
N ILE A 102 -18.49 21.96 -18.86
CA ILE A 102 -19.69 22.56 -19.42
C ILE A 102 -20.58 21.41 -19.92
N VAL A 103 -21.81 21.35 -19.44
CA VAL A 103 -22.77 20.30 -19.81
C VAL A 103 -23.82 20.89 -20.75
N LEU A 104 -23.92 20.36 -21.96
CA LEU A 104 -24.90 20.77 -22.96
C LEU A 104 -26.02 19.71 -23.06
N LEU A 105 -27.27 20.13 -22.84
CA LEU A 105 -28.45 19.28 -22.81
C LEU A 105 -29.44 19.68 -23.90
N GLY A 106 -29.68 18.77 -24.83
CA GLY A 106 -30.54 19.00 -25.99
C GLY A 106 -30.32 17.94 -27.07
N ARG A 107 -30.85 18.20 -28.26
CA ARG A 107 -30.75 17.34 -29.45
C ARG A 107 -30.17 18.14 -30.61
N ASP A 108 -31.02 18.71 -31.44
CA ASP A 108 -30.65 19.23 -32.75
C ASP A 108 -29.96 20.61 -32.64
N GLU A 109 -30.56 21.56 -31.90
CA GLU A 109 -29.96 22.88 -31.71
C GLU A 109 -28.67 22.80 -30.86
N LYS A 110 -28.65 21.91 -29.86
CA LYS A 110 -27.43 21.57 -29.11
C LYS A 110 -26.31 21.06 -30.02
N ALA A 111 -26.62 20.17 -30.96
CA ALA A 111 -25.62 19.58 -31.85
C ALA A 111 -24.96 20.63 -32.75
N LEU A 112 -25.73 21.62 -33.23
CA LEU A 112 -25.21 22.76 -33.97
C LEU A 112 -24.32 23.65 -33.09
N ALA A 113 -24.77 23.97 -31.87
CA ALA A 113 -23.97 24.75 -30.92
C ALA A 113 -22.64 24.07 -30.56
N LEU A 114 -22.65 22.75 -30.31
CA LEU A 114 -21.45 21.99 -29.97
C LEU A 114 -20.38 22.04 -31.08
N GLN A 115 -20.79 21.99 -32.34
CA GLN A 115 -19.86 22.09 -33.49
C GLN A 115 -19.10 23.42 -33.50
N GLU A 116 -19.81 24.51 -33.24
CA GLU A 116 -19.25 25.86 -33.25
C GLU A 116 -18.44 26.17 -31.98
N LEU A 117 -18.85 25.63 -30.83
CA LEU A 117 -18.19 25.87 -29.54
C LEU A 117 -16.86 25.11 -29.38
N VAL A 118 -16.73 23.90 -29.94
CA VAL A 118 -15.57 23.01 -29.71
C VAL A 118 -14.44 23.19 -30.74
N LEU A 119 -14.59 24.09 -31.73
CA LEU A 119 -13.56 24.45 -32.73
C LEU A 119 -12.79 23.26 -33.35
N THR A 120 -13.43 22.10 -33.52
CA THR A 120 -12.80 20.92 -34.12
C THR A 120 -12.76 21.08 -35.65
N LYS A 121 -11.74 21.79 -36.13
CA LYS A 121 -11.41 21.78 -37.57
C LYS A 121 -10.91 20.37 -37.93
N SER A 122 -11.70 19.67 -38.73
CA SER A 122 -11.32 18.46 -39.46
C SER A 122 -11.07 17.19 -38.63
N GLU A 123 -12.14 16.42 -38.38
CA GLU A 123 -12.21 15.07 -38.93
C GLU A 123 -13.64 14.82 -39.42
N SER A 124 -13.75 14.45 -40.69
CA SER A 124 -15.00 14.04 -41.32
C SER A 124 -15.73 13.00 -40.48
N ARG A 125 -17.02 13.24 -40.24
CA ARG A 125 -18.07 12.21 -40.17
C ARG A 125 -17.62 10.86 -39.61
N ARG A 126 -17.79 10.66 -38.32
CA ARG A 126 -18.38 9.39 -37.86
C ARG A 126 -19.72 9.69 -37.25
N SER A 127 -20.71 9.73 -38.13
CA SER A 127 -22.05 9.26 -37.83
C SER A 127 -21.96 7.77 -37.45
N ALA A 128 -21.29 7.46 -36.33
CA ALA A 128 -21.77 6.36 -35.53
C ALA A 128 -23.14 6.85 -35.06
N LYS A 129 -24.20 6.10 -35.38
CA LYS A 129 -25.54 6.38 -34.87
C LYS A 129 -25.43 6.51 -33.36
N ARG A 130 -25.39 7.75 -32.84
CA ARG A 130 -25.32 8.00 -31.40
C ARG A 130 -26.53 7.29 -30.77
N GLY A 131 -26.28 6.44 -29.78
CA GLY A 131 -27.35 5.74 -29.09
C GLY A 131 -28.25 6.73 -28.36
N TYR A 132 -29.54 6.39 -28.23
CA TYR A 132 -30.44 7.16 -27.38
C TYR A 132 -29.98 7.06 -25.92
N GLY A 133 -29.83 8.20 -25.24
CA GLY A 133 -29.43 8.25 -23.82
C GLY A 133 -27.92 8.16 -23.55
N GLU A 134 -27.08 8.27 -24.59
CA GLU A 134 -25.63 8.37 -24.44
C GLU A 134 -25.18 9.81 -24.12
N THR A 135 -24.20 9.91 -23.23
CA THR A 135 -23.46 11.14 -22.92
C THR A 135 -22.02 10.99 -23.40
N HIS A 136 -21.54 12.00 -24.13
CA HIS A 136 -20.18 12.04 -24.64
C HIS A 136 -19.36 13.13 -23.94
N LEU A 137 -18.05 12.92 -23.81
CA LEU A 137 -17.12 13.85 -23.18
C LEU A 137 -15.99 14.25 -24.16
N HIS A 138 -15.90 15.56 -24.39
CA HIS A 138 -15.00 16.20 -25.33
C HIS A 138 -14.06 17.16 -24.59
N LEU A 139 -12.81 17.24 -25.04
CA LEU A 139 -11.85 18.28 -24.66
C LEU A 139 -11.78 19.30 -25.79
N ASP A 140 -11.89 20.59 -25.48
CA ASP A 140 -11.58 21.64 -26.45
C ASP A 140 -10.06 21.62 -26.72
N PRO A 141 -9.62 21.22 -27.93
CA PRO A 141 -8.20 21.04 -28.23
C PRO A 141 -7.42 22.37 -28.14
N SER A 142 -8.09 23.51 -28.31
CA SER A 142 -7.47 24.83 -28.16
C SER A 142 -7.05 25.14 -26.71
N THR A 143 -7.63 24.42 -25.73
CA THR A 143 -7.41 24.63 -24.30
C THR A 143 -6.55 23.55 -23.64
N ALA A 144 -6.21 22.47 -24.36
CA ALA A 144 -5.51 21.30 -23.83
C ALA A 144 -4.15 21.62 -23.17
N PHE A 145 -3.44 22.64 -23.67
CA PHE A 145 -2.14 23.07 -23.13
C PHE A 145 -2.24 24.23 -22.13
N SER A 146 -3.44 24.82 -21.98
CA SER A 146 -3.69 25.93 -21.06
C SER A 146 -3.83 25.44 -19.61
N ASP A 147 -3.73 26.34 -18.63
CA ASP A 147 -4.00 25.98 -17.23
C ASP A 147 -5.48 25.66 -16.95
N ARG A 148 -6.38 25.91 -17.92
CA ARG A 148 -7.82 25.62 -17.85
C ARG A 148 -8.27 24.80 -19.08
N PRO A 149 -8.07 23.49 -19.09
CA PRO A 149 -8.71 22.62 -20.06
C PRO A 149 -10.24 22.74 -19.96
N VAL A 150 -10.91 23.03 -21.08
CA VAL A 150 -12.37 23.13 -21.13
C VAL A 150 -12.94 21.83 -21.67
N LEU A 151 -13.77 21.19 -20.85
CA LEU A 151 -14.45 19.93 -21.14
C LEU A 151 -15.90 20.21 -21.48
N PHE A 152 -16.38 19.64 -22.58
CA PHE A 152 -17.77 19.66 -22.98
C PHE A 152 -18.36 18.27 -22.84
N ALA A 153 -19.36 18.13 -21.97
CA ALA A 153 -20.21 16.95 -21.92
C ALA A 153 -21.48 17.23 -22.72
N ASP A 154 -21.80 16.37 -23.68
CA ASP A 154 -23.03 16.50 -24.47
C ASP A 154 -23.93 15.29 -24.23
N GLY A 155 -25.14 15.56 -23.72
CA GLY A 155 -26.14 14.55 -23.40
C GLY A 155 -27.43 14.79 -24.17
N ASN A 156 -28.18 13.73 -24.42
CA ASN A 156 -29.52 13.81 -24.98
C ASN A 156 -30.55 13.77 -23.85
N PHE A 157 -31.11 14.93 -23.53
CA PHE A 157 -32.17 15.08 -22.54
C PHE A 157 -33.51 14.96 -23.32
N THR A 158 -34.16 13.80 -23.31
CA THR A 158 -35.37 13.54 -24.13
C THR A 158 -36.53 12.99 -23.32
N THR A 159 -37.76 13.11 -23.84
CA THR A 159 -38.98 12.50 -23.32
C THR A 159 -39.16 11.03 -23.73
N HIS A 160 -38.18 10.45 -24.43
CA HIS A 160 -38.20 9.08 -24.93
C HIS A 160 -36.82 8.41 -24.76
N ILE A 161 -36.50 7.96 -23.54
CA ILE A 161 -35.35 7.08 -23.32
C ILE A 161 -35.72 5.70 -23.87
N ARG A 162 -35.13 5.30 -24.99
CA ARG A 162 -35.18 3.90 -25.42
C ARG A 162 -34.15 3.11 -24.61
N PRO A 163 -34.48 1.94 -24.03
CA PRO A 163 -33.48 1.09 -23.40
C PRO A 163 -32.41 0.74 -24.43
N SER A 164 -31.19 1.26 -24.25
CA SER A 164 -30.09 0.89 -25.11
C SER A 164 -29.72 -0.58 -24.85
N LYS A 165 -29.45 -1.35 -25.90
CA LYS A 165 -28.78 -2.65 -25.74
C LYS A 165 -27.38 -2.36 -25.18
N ALA A 166 -26.88 -3.24 -24.29
CA ALA A 166 -25.55 -3.10 -23.71
C ALA A 166 -24.52 -2.69 -24.77
N VAL A 167 -23.81 -1.58 -24.52
CA VAL A 167 -22.77 -1.07 -25.42
C VAL A 167 -21.80 -2.20 -25.72
N ALA A 168 -21.60 -2.50 -27.01
CA ALA A 168 -20.64 -3.52 -27.42
C ALA A 168 -19.26 -3.13 -26.89
N ASN A 169 -18.54 -4.08 -26.29
CA ASN A 169 -17.18 -3.84 -25.79
C ASN A 169 -16.25 -3.62 -26.99
N GLU A 170 -16.18 -2.38 -27.47
CA GLU A 170 -15.22 -1.95 -28.47
C GLU A 170 -13.85 -1.99 -27.80
N GLY A 171 -13.11 -3.10 -27.95
CA GLY A 171 -11.92 -3.46 -27.16
C GLY A 171 -10.78 -2.43 -27.01
N CYS A 172 -10.91 -1.24 -27.58
CA CYS A 172 -10.07 -0.06 -27.37
C CYS A 172 -10.28 0.69 -26.05
N HIS A 173 -11.36 0.46 -25.30
CA HIS A 173 -11.59 1.10 -23.99
C HIS A 173 -12.24 0.14 -22.98
N ASP A 174 -12.13 0.49 -21.70
CA ASP A 174 -12.87 -0.17 -20.63
C ASP A 174 -14.24 0.44 -20.43
N VAL A 175 -15.19 -0.42 -20.09
CA VAL A 175 -16.57 -0.07 -19.79
C VAL A 175 -16.95 -0.75 -18.48
N ASN A 176 -17.38 0.04 -17.52
CA ASN A 176 -17.87 -0.42 -16.23
C ASN A 176 -19.39 -0.22 -16.15
N THR A 177 -20.14 -1.28 -15.87
CA THR A 177 -21.60 -1.21 -15.68
C THR A 177 -21.94 -1.45 -14.22
N ARG A 178 -22.64 -0.49 -13.61
CA ARG A 178 -23.09 -0.53 -12.22
C ARG A 178 -24.62 -0.52 -12.19
N CYS A 179 -25.25 -1.38 -11.39
CA CYS A 179 -26.70 -1.29 -11.14
C CYS A 179 -26.97 -0.11 -10.20
N LEU A 180 -28.07 0.61 -10.43
CA LEU A 180 -28.53 1.67 -9.53
C LEU A 180 -29.54 1.09 -8.52
N PRO A 181 -29.63 1.61 -7.29
CA PRO A 181 -30.59 1.16 -6.29
C PRO A 181 -32.04 1.19 -6.82
N ILE A 182 -32.85 0.18 -6.44
CA ILE A 182 -34.21 -0.02 -6.96
C ILE A 182 -35.08 1.22 -6.72
N LEU A 183 -35.53 1.81 -7.82
CA LEU A 183 -36.60 2.79 -7.87
C LEU A 183 -37.93 1.99 -7.97
N ARG A 184 -38.91 2.27 -7.11
CA ARG A 184 -40.10 1.40 -6.92
C ARG A 184 -41.19 1.58 -8.00
N ASN A 185 -40.87 2.09 -9.19
CA ASN A 185 -41.86 2.43 -10.21
C ASN A 185 -41.77 1.53 -11.45
N SER A 186 -42.37 1.97 -12.57
CA SER A 186 -42.18 1.31 -13.86
C SER A 186 -40.77 1.57 -14.38
N ILE A 187 -40.19 0.59 -15.11
CA ILE A 187 -38.83 0.67 -15.68
C ILE A 187 -38.58 1.97 -16.46
N LEU A 188 -39.58 2.46 -17.20
CA LEU A 188 -39.48 3.72 -17.95
C LEU A 188 -39.43 4.94 -17.02
N THR A 189 -40.26 4.97 -15.97
CA THR A 189 -40.23 6.01 -14.94
C THR A 189 -38.90 6.00 -14.21
N ASP A 190 -38.37 4.81 -13.90
CA ASP A 190 -37.10 4.64 -13.21
C ASP A 190 -35.91 5.08 -14.07
N LEU A 191 -35.98 4.93 -15.40
CA LEU A 191 -34.96 5.48 -16.32
C LEU A 191 -34.93 7.00 -16.33
N TYR A 192 -36.09 7.67 -16.34
CA TYR A 192 -36.14 9.15 -16.28
C TYR A 192 -35.64 9.66 -14.93
N GLU A 193 -36.09 9.02 -13.85
CA GLU A 193 -35.64 9.32 -12.51
C GLU A 193 -34.13 9.13 -12.40
N ALA A 194 -33.58 8.01 -12.87
CA ALA A 194 -32.14 7.79 -12.90
C ALA A 194 -31.38 8.84 -13.73
N ALA A 195 -31.94 9.30 -14.85
CA ALA A 195 -31.34 10.37 -15.64
C ALA A 195 -31.27 11.68 -14.84
N ASP A 196 -32.37 12.04 -14.17
CA ASP A 196 -32.41 13.21 -13.29
C ASP A 196 -31.42 13.07 -12.12
N GLN A 197 -31.26 11.86 -11.56
CA GLN A 197 -30.25 11.59 -10.51
C GLN A 197 -28.82 11.81 -11.01
N VAL A 198 -28.50 11.39 -12.24
CA VAL A 198 -27.17 11.61 -12.84
C VAL A 198 -26.88 13.10 -13.00
N TYR A 199 -27.81 13.88 -13.55
CA TYR A 199 -27.56 15.33 -13.71
C TYR A 199 -27.56 16.06 -12.37
N ALA A 200 -28.57 15.81 -11.53
CA ALA A 200 -28.77 16.52 -10.28
C ALA A 200 -27.70 16.19 -9.23
N ARG A 201 -27.29 14.92 -9.11
CA ARG A 201 -26.38 14.45 -8.04
C ARG A 201 -24.96 14.16 -8.50
N LEU A 202 -24.78 13.49 -9.64
CA LEU A 202 -23.45 13.10 -10.13
C LEU A 202 -22.73 14.26 -10.81
N LEU A 203 -23.39 15.00 -11.71
CA LEU A 203 -22.73 16.05 -12.50
C LEU A 203 -22.70 17.43 -11.85
N THR A 204 -23.74 17.79 -11.07
CA THR A 204 -23.82 19.09 -10.38
C THR A 204 -22.55 19.47 -9.59
N PRO A 205 -21.92 18.57 -8.81
CA PRO A 205 -20.73 18.92 -8.02
C PRO A 205 -19.53 19.38 -8.85
N PHE A 206 -19.45 18.96 -10.12
CA PHE A 206 -18.28 19.17 -10.98
C PHE A 206 -18.54 20.16 -12.11
N THR A 207 -19.81 20.36 -12.47
CA THR A 207 -20.22 21.22 -13.59
C THR A 207 -20.08 22.68 -13.22
N ASP A 208 -19.51 23.49 -14.12
CA ASP A 208 -19.53 24.95 -13.99
C ASP A 208 -20.85 25.51 -14.52
N VAL A 209 -21.28 25.03 -15.70
CA VAL A 209 -22.46 25.54 -16.41
C VAL A 209 -23.26 24.38 -17.01
N PHE A 210 -24.56 24.34 -16.72
CA PHE A 210 -25.52 23.57 -17.50
C PHE A 210 -26.18 24.47 -18.54
N CYS A 211 -26.07 24.08 -19.80
CA CYS A 211 -26.68 24.76 -20.94
C CYS A 211 -27.82 23.90 -21.48
N ILE A 212 -29.05 24.38 -21.35
CA ILE A 212 -30.27 23.62 -21.64
C ILE A 212 -30.97 24.25 -22.84
N PHE A 213 -31.04 23.51 -23.94
CA PHE A 213 -31.68 23.96 -25.18
C PHE A 213 -33.18 23.72 -25.11
N ALA A 214 -33.94 24.76 -24.77
CA ALA A 214 -35.38 24.66 -24.49
C ALA A 214 -36.18 24.17 -25.70
N SER A 215 -35.84 24.63 -26.91
CA SER A 215 -36.47 24.17 -28.16
C SER A 215 -36.35 22.65 -28.35
N ASP A 216 -35.22 22.07 -27.97
CA ASP A 216 -34.96 20.63 -28.14
C ASP A 216 -35.78 19.76 -27.17
N LEU A 217 -36.23 20.36 -26.07
CA LEU A 217 -36.99 19.74 -24.99
C LEU A 217 -38.51 19.89 -25.11
N GLY A 218 -38.98 20.68 -26.08
CA GLY A 218 -40.39 21.02 -26.22
C GLY A 218 -40.80 22.31 -25.48
N GLY A 219 -39.85 23.20 -25.21
CA GLY A 219 -40.08 24.56 -24.73
C GLY A 219 -39.68 24.82 -23.28
N LEU A 220 -39.87 26.07 -22.84
CA LEU A 220 -39.52 26.55 -21.50
C LEU A 220 -40.26 25.79 -20.37
N GLU A 221 -41.51 25.37 -20.60
CA GLU A 221 -42.29 24.65 -19.59
C GLU A 221 -41.70 23.28 -19.25
N LEU A 222 -41.29 22.50 -20.27
CA LEU A 222 -40.68 21.18 -20.05
C LEU A 222 -39.27 21.30 -19.45
N ALA A 223 -38.51 22.32 -19.83
CA ALA A 223 -37.23 22.64 -19.18
C ALA A 223 -37.44 22.97 -17.69
N ALA A 224 -38.44 23.78 -17.35
CA ALA A 224 -38.79 24.12 -15.97
C ALA A 224 -39.24 22.89 -15.16
N ALA A 225 -40.07 22.01 -15.75
CA ALA A 225 -40.53 20.78 -15.10
C ALA A 225 -39.38 19.83 -14.77
N ARG A 226 -38.35 19.77 -15.61
CA ARG A 226 -37.15 18.93 -15.36
C ARG A 226 -36.26 19.50 -14.27
N LEU A 227 -35.98 20.80 -14.29
CA LEU A 227 -35.24 21.43 -13.19
C LEU A 227 -36.00 21.33 -11.86
N ALA A 228 -37.33 21.42 -11.87
CA ALA A 228 -38.16 21.15 -10.72
C ALA A 228 -37.96 19.73 -10.17
N SER A 229 -37.88 18.70 -11.04
CA SER A 229 -37.56 17.32 -10.65
C SER A 229 -36.18 17.24 -9.98
N TRP A 230 -35.16 17.90 -10.53
CA TRP A 230 -33.81 17.92 -9.95
C TRP A 230 -33.83 18.50 -8.53
N LEU A 231 -34.56 19.59 -8.31
CA LEU A 231 -34.68 20.24 -7.00
C LEU A 231 -35.32 19.34 -5.93
N THR A 232 -36.09 18.32 -6.30
CA THR A 232 -36.64 17.34 -5.35
C THR A 232 -35.61 16.33 -4.85
N LYS A 233 -34.43 16.22 -5.49
CA LYS A 233 -33.42 15.18 -5.18
C LYS A 233 -32.52 15.52 -3.98
N GLY A 234 -32.74 16.66 -3.33
CA GLY A 234 -31.98 17.09 -2.16
C GLY A 234 -30.56 17.57 -2.47
N SER A 235 -29.72 17.72 -1.45
CA SER A 235 -28.35 18.19 -1.63
C SER A 235 -27.49 17.14 -2.36
N PRO A 236 -26.76 17.50 -3.42
CA PRO A 236 -26.01 16.55 -4.23
C PRO A 236 -24.65 16.22 -3.62
N SER A 237 -24.04 17.14 -2.87
CA SER A 237 -22.69 16.98 -2.33
C SER A 237 -22.47 17.79 -1.05
N SER A 238 -21.32 17.57 -0.42
CA SER A 238 -20.81 18.37 0.69
C SER A 238 -20.18 19.69 0.25
N LEU A 239 -20.24 20.06 -1.04
CA LEU A 239 -19.64 21.30 -1.53
C LEU A 239 -20.40 22.54 -1.03
N PRO A 240 -19.72 23.67 -0.80
CA PRO A 240 -20.37 24.89 -0.35
C PRO A 240 -21.41 25.40 -1.37
N PRO A 241 -22.53 25.99 -0.91
CA PRO A 241 -23.54 26.63 -1.76
C PRO A 241 -23.00 27.60 -2.82
N SER A 242 -21.89 28.30 -2.53
CA SER A 242 -21.26 29.25 -3.44
C SER A 242 -20.66 28.61 -4.70
N THR A 243 -20.43 27.29 -4.70
CA THR A 243 -19.79 26.54 -5.79
C THR A 243 -20.79 25.90 -6.77
N ARG A 244 -22.09 26.14 -6.55
CA ARG A 244 -23.18 25.58 -7.36
C ARG A 244 -23.08 26.04 -8.83
N PRO A 245 -23.42 25.17 -9.80
CA PRO A 245 -23.37 25.51 -11.21
C PRO A 245 -24.39 26.60 -11.58
N HIS A 246 -24.09 27.31 -12.66
CA HIS A 246 -25.04 28.22 -13.28
C HIS A 246 -25.86 27.49 -14.37
N ILE A 247 -27.11 27.88 -14.51
CA ILE A 247 -28.02 27.38 -15.54
C ILE A 247 -28.17 28.44 -16.62
N ILE A 248 -27.95 28.05 -17.88
CA ILE A 248 -28.22 28.84 -19.06
C ILE A 248 -29.29 28.14 -19.88
N ILE A 249 -30.48 28.73 -19.96
CA ILE A 249 -31.56 28.28 -20.82
C ILE A 249 -31.37 28.93 -22.19
N VAL A 250 -31.19 28.13 -23.22
CA VAL A 250 -30.98 28.58 -24.60
C VAL A 250 -32.28 28.43 -25.37
N GLU A 251 -32.69 29.52 -26.03
CA GLU A 251 -33.93 29.54 -26.79
C GLU A 251 -33.71 30.14 -28.17
N SER A 252 -34.14 29.43 -29.21
CA SER A 252 -34.17 29.91 -30.58
C SER A 252 -35.60 30.33 -30.90
N THR A 253 -35.90 31.64 -30.90
CA THR A 253 -37.26 32.12 -31.19
C THR A 253 -37.26 33.34 -32.09
N LEU A 254 -38.33 33.48 -32.87
CA LEU A 254 -38.64 34.65 -33.68
C LEU A 254 -39.32 35.78 -32.87
N SER A 255 -39.57 35.57 -31.57
CA SER A 255 -40.28 36.52 -30.70
C SER A 255 -39.39 37.72 -30.37
N GLN A 256 -39.97 38.92 -30.40
CA GLN A 256 -39.32 40.18 -30.01
C GLN A 256 -39.13 40.35 -28.50
N GLU A 257 -39.61 39.41 -27.67
CA GLU A 257 -39.44 39.44 -26.22
C GLU A 257 -37.96 39.43 -25.82
N LYS A 258 -37.60 40.33 -24.89
CA LYS A 258 -36.23 40.48 -24.39
C LYS A 258 -35.90 39.38 -23.39
N GLU A 259 -34.63 39.00 -23.30
CA GLU A 259 -34.12 37.97 -22.37
C GLU A 259 -34.59 38.14 -20.90
N PRO A 260 -34.67 39.36 -20.30
CA PRO A 260 -35.15 39.52 -18.93
C PRO A 260 -36.62 39.11 -18.72
N GLN A 261 -37.48 39.39 -19.70
CA GLN A 261 -38.90 39.03 -19.64
C GLN A 261 -39.06 37.50 -19.73
N ARG A 262 -38.26 36.84 -20.56
CA ARG A 262 -38.27 35.38 -20.67
C ARG A 262 -37.73 34.69 -19.43
N LEU A 263 -36.71 35.27 -18.81
CA LEU A 263 -36.22 34.80 -17.51
C LEU A 263 -37.33 34.87 -16.46
N GLU A 264 -38.09 35.97 -16.41
CA GLU A 264 -39.23 36.10 -15.49
C GLU A 264 -40.31 35.04 -15.77
N THR A 265 -40.70 34.85 -17.04
CA THR A 265 -41.61 33.77 -17.45
C THR A 265 -41.11 32.40 -17.02
N PHE A 266 -39.83 32.10 -17.26
CA PHE A 266 -39.23 30.82 -16.88
C PHE A 266 -39.23 30.60 -15.36
N LEU A 267 -38.87 31.63 -14.58
CA LEU A 267 -38.86 31.55 -13.12
C LEU A 267 -40.27 31.36 -12.56
N ASN A 268 -41.29 31.97 -13.17
CA ASN A 268 -42.69 31.75 -12.79
C ASN A 268 -43.14 30.32 -13.08
N LEU A 269 -42.79 29.76 -14.25
CA LEU A 269 -43.04 28.35 -14.57
C LEU A 269 -42.36 27.42 -13.57
N LEU A 270 -41.09 27.70 -13.21
CA LEU A 270 -40.37 26.89 -12.24
C LEU A 270 -41.05 26.91 -10.86
N LYS A 271 -41.44 28.09 -10.37
CA LYS A 271 -42.18 28.25 -9.10
C LYS A 271 -43.53 27.52 -9.08
N GLN A 272 -44.20 27.40 -10.22
CA GLN A 272 -45.45 26.63 -10.31
C GLN A 272 -45.21 25.11 -10.20
N LYS A 273 -44.05 24.62 -10.65
CA LYS A 273 -43.74 23.18 -10.69
C LYS A 273 -43.02 22.68 -9.42
N THR A 274 -42.41 23.55 -8.62
CA THR A 274 -41.72 23.16 -7.38
C THR A 274 -41.86 24.18 -6.26
N LYS A 275 -41.90 23.68 -5.02
CA LYS A 275 -41.83 24.49 -3.79
C LYS A 275 -40.40 24.74 -3.31
N HIS A 276 -39.43 24.06 -3.91
CA HIS A 276 -38.02 24.15 -3.53
C HIS A 276 -37.38 25.38 -4.17
N ASP A 277 -36.55 26.09 -3.40
CA ASP A 277 -35.78 27.22 -3.92
C ASP A 277 -34.72 26.73 -4.91
N SER A 278 -34.68 27.34 -6.10
CA SER A 278 -33.64 27.13 -7.11
C SER A 278 -32.22 27.26 -6.58
N SER A 279 -32.02 28.10 -5.56
CA SER A 279 -30.72 28.31 -4.93
C SER A 279 -30.15 27.01 -4.37
N LEU A 280 -30.98 26.02 -3.99
CA LEU A 280 -30.55 24.74 -3.41
C LEU A 280 -29.60 23.93 -4.31
N LEU A 281 -29.73 24.04 -5.63
CA LEU A 281 -28.89 23.33 -6.60
C LEU A 281 -28.11 24.26 -7.54
N PHE A 282 -28.59 25.49 -7.75
CA PHE A 282 -28.09 26.37 -8.79
C PHE A 282 -27.60 27.69 -8.21
N GLY A 283 -26.51 28.23 -8.76
CA GLY A 283 -26.00 29.55 -8.38
C GLY A 283 -26.79 30.69 -9.03
N THR A 284 -26.98 30.63 -10.34
CA THR A 284 -27.74 31.64 -11.11
C THR A 284 -28.42 30.99 -12.30
N ILE A 285 -29.61 31.48 -12.68
CA ILE A 285 -30.33 31.08 -13.89
C ILE A 285 -30.34 32.26 -14.86
N ARG A 286 -29.98 32.02 -16.13
CA ARG A 286 -30.02 33.00 -17.22
C ARG A 286 -30.75 32.42 -18.43
N VAL A 287 -31.36 33.29 -19.24
CA VAL A 287 -31.91 32.93 -20.55
C VAL A 287 -31.07 33.62 -21.62
N VAL A 288 -30.65 32.88 -22.65
CA VAL A 288 -29.92 33.40 -23.81
C VAL A 288 -30.72 33.13 -25.08
N SER A 289 -31.02 34.18 -25.82
CA SER A 289 -31.75 34.10 -27.09
C SER A 289 -30.77 33.94 -28.25
N LEU A 290 -30.92 32.88 -29.04
CA LEU A 290 -30.16 32.69 -30.27
C LEU A 290 -30.82 33.45 -31.42
N LEU A 291 -29.98 33.97 -32.32
CA LEU A 291 -30.46 34.50 -33.60
C LEU A 291 -31.09 33.37 -34.44
N PRO A 292 -32.07 33.68 -35.32
CA PRO A 292 -32.68 32.68 -36.19
C PRO A 292 -31.64 31.96 -37.04
N ASP A 293 -31.87 30.67 -37.29
CA ASP A 293 -30.96 29.87 -38.10
C ASP A 293 -30.87 30.42 -39.53
N GLY A 294 -29.66 30.43 -40.10
CA GLY A 294 -29.37 31.01 -41.41
C GLY A 294 -29.34 32.55 -41.47
N ALA A 295 -29.67 33.28 -40.41
CA ALA A 295 -29.63 34.76 -40.41
C ALA A 295 -28.20 35.33 -40.33
N VAL A 296 -27.27 34.60 -39.73
CA VAL A 296 -25.86 34.97 -39.57
C VAL A 296 -24.98 33.71 -39.68
N SER A 297 -23.65 33.88 -39.80
CA SER A 297 -22.72 32.74 -39.69
C SER A 297 -22.88 32.01 -38.36
N GLY A 298 -22.69 30.68 -38.33
CA GLY A 298 -22.76 29.87 -37.09
C GLY A 298 -21.92 30.44 -35.95
N LEU A 299 -20.67 30.80 -36.24
CA LEU A 299 -19.78 31.46 -35.27
C LEU A 299 -20.40 32.73 -34.65
N ALA A 300 -21.05 33.58 -35.45
CA ALA A 300 -21.71 34.79 -34.96
C ALA A 300 -23.00 34.47 -34.18
N ARG A 301 -23.76 33.44 -34.60
CA ARG A 301 -24.97 32.97 -33.94
C ARG A 301 -24.69 32.54 -32.49
N TYR A 302 -23.62 31.78 -32.26
CA TYR A 302 -23.27 31.23 -30.95
C TYR A 302 -22.24 32.06 -30.17
N ARG A 303 -21.72 33.16 -30.72
CA ARG A 303 -20.75 34.02 -30.04
C ARG A 303 -21.25 34.50 -28.68
N ARG A 304 -22.48 35.04 -28.64
CA ARG A 304 -23.10 35.53 -27.40
C ARG A 304 -23.27 34.41 -26.37
N LEU A 305 -23.68 33.22 -26.83
CA LEU A 305 -23.79 32.03 -25.98
C LEU A 305 -22.42 31.64 -25.39
N ARG A 306 -21.37 31.62 -26.22
CA ARG A 306 -20.00 31.31 -25.78
C ARG A 306 -19.51 32.29 -24.71
N GLU A 307 -19.70 33.59 -24.93
CA GLU A 307 -19.36 34.65 -23.95
C GLU A 307 -20.11 34.41 -22.63
N CYS A 308 -21.43 34.20 -22.67
CA CYS A 308 -22.23 33.93 -21.47
C CYS A 308 -21.80 32.65 -20.72
N ILE A 309 -21.46 31.57 -21.44
CA ILE A 309 -20.98 30.32 -20.84
C ILE A 309 -19.63 30.55 -20.14
N MET A 310 -18.70 31.24 -20.80
CA MET A 310 -17.37 31.49 -20.24
C MET A 310 -17.45 32.42 -19.02
N ASP A 311 -18.26 33.50 -19.09
CA ASP A 311 -18.49 34.40 -17.96
C ASP A 311 -19.10 33.67 -16.75
N ALA A 312 -20.10 32.81 -16.99
CA ALA A 312 -20.71 32.01 -15.93
C ALA A 312 -19.72 31.01 -15.32
N SER A 313 -18.92 30.34 -16.17
CA SER A 313 -17.89 29.43 -15.70
C SER A 313 -16.80 30.16 -14.90
N ASP A 314 -16.41 31.38 -15.27
CA ASP A 314 -15.43 32.19 -14.52
C ASP A 314 -15.93 32.54 -13.12
N GLN A 315 -17.23 32.84 -12.96
CA GLN A 315 -17.85 33.09 -11.67
C GLN A 315 -17.80 31.85 -10.77
N VAL A 316 -18.25 30.69 -11.28
CA VAL A 316 -18.25 29.43 -10.51
C VAL A 316 -16.84 29.00 -10.14
N ARG A 317 -15.88 29.11 -11.06
CA ARG A 317 -14.47 28.81 -10.79
C ARG A 317 -13.88 29.73 -9.73
N SER A 318 -14.20 31.02 -9.77
CA SER A 318 -13.72 31.98 -8.78
C SER A 318 -14.24 31.63 -7.39
N ALA A 319 -15.51 31.25 -7.28
CA ALA A 319 -16.10 30.76 -6.03
C ALA A 319 -15.48 29.44 -5.55
N ARG A 320 -15.23 28.48 -6.46
CA ARG A 320 -14.51 27.23 -6.16
C ARG A 320 -13.09 27.48 -5.68
N ARG A 321 -12.38 28.45 -6.28
CA ARG A 321 -11.03 28.84 -5.84
C ARG A 321 -11.05 29.46 -4.45
N ALA A 322 -11.97 30.39 -4.20
CA ALA A 322 -12.10 31.07 -2.92
C ALA A 322 -12.49 30.13 -1.76
N SER A 323 -13.13 29.01 -2.08
CA SER A 323 -13.53 27.98 -1.10
C SER A 323 -12.62 26.75 -1.09
N SER A 324 -11.48 26.77 -1.80
CA SER A 324 -10.56 25.64 -1.89
C SER A 324 -11.17 24.35 -2.47
N TYR A 325 -12.08 24.46 -3.43
CA TYR A 325 -12.69 23.33 -4.17
C TYR A 325 -12.48 23.41 -5.68
N LEU A 326 -11.48 24.18 -6.15
CA LEU A 326 -11.06 24.16 -7.55
C LEU A 326 -9.99 23.07 -7.76
N PHE A 327 -10.44 21.93 -8.26
CA PHE A 327 -9.62 20.72 -8.38
C PHE A 327 -8.63 20.77 -9.56
N THR A 328 -7.49 20.10 -9.39
CA THR A 328 -6.60 19.74 -10.50
C THR A 328 -7.29 18.72 -11.41
N ALA A 329 -6.84 18.53 -12.65
CA ALA A 329 -7.43 17.56 -13.56
C ALA A 329 -7.39 16.14 -12.98
N SER A 330 -6.29 15.78 -12.32
CA SER A 330 -6.12 14.48 -11.67
C SER A 330 -7.14 14.25 -10.55
N HIS A 331 -7.37 15.25 -9.69
CA HIS A 331 -8.38 15.17 -8.63
C HIS A 331 -9.80 15.23 -9.18
N PHE A 332 -10.03 16.07 -10.20
CA PHE A 332 -11.32 16.24 -10.85
C PHE A 332 -11.82 14.92 -11.44
N PHE A 333 -11.00 14.24 -12.26
CA PHE A 333 -11.41 12.98 -12.89
C PHE A 333 -11.53 11.83 -11.88
N ALA A 334 -10.68 11.79 -10.84
CA ALA A 334 -10.81 10.81 -9.77
C ALA A 334 -12.13 10.97 -8.99
N LEU A 335 -12.46 12.20 -8.55
CA LEU A 335 -13.71 12.46 -7.83
C LEU A 335 -14.94 12.21 -8.70
N LEU A 336 -14.84 12.44 -10.01
CA LEU A 336 -15.90 12.14 -10.96
C LEU A 336 -16.17 10.63 -11.03
N ASP A 337 -15.14 9.77 -11.10
CA ASP A 337 -15.34 8.32 -11.03
C ASP A 337 -15.85 7.85 -9.65
N TYR A 338 -15.34 8.44 -8.56
CA TYR A 338 -15.84 8.14 -7.21
C TYR A 338 -17.32 8.53 -7.06
N SER A 339 -17.76 9.61 -7.70
CA SER A 339 -19.17 10.01 -7.71
C SER A 339 -20.06 9.03 -8.49
N CYS A 340 -19.56 8.46 -9.58
CA CYS A 340 -20.24 7.38 -10.30
C CYS A 340 -20.42 6.14 -9.39
N ASN A 341 -19.39 5.79 -8.62
CA ASN A 341 -19.47 4.68 -7.66
C ASN A 341 -20.45 5.00 -6.52
N HIS A 342 -20.41 6.22 -5.98
CA HIS A 342 -21.33 6.68 -4.93
C HIS A 342 -22.80 6.59 -5.35
N LEU A 343 -23.12 7.04 -6.56
CA LEU A 343 -24.49 6.98 -7.08
C LEU A 343 -25.03 5.54 -7.19
N SER A 344 -24.15 4.58 -7.46
CA SER A 344 -24.53 3.16 -7.49
C SER A 344 -24.81 2.56 -6.10
N MET A 345 -24.31 3.19 -5.04
CA MET A 345 -24.55 2.77 -3.66
C MET A 345 -25.78 3.45 -3.06
N THR A 346 -26.03 4.72 -3.39
CA THR A 346 -27.12 5.51 -2.79
C THR A 346 -27.57 6.65 -3.70
N LEU A 347 -28.88 6.89 -3.72
CA LEU A 347 -29.52 7.99 -4.46
C LEU A 347 -29.94 9.16 -3.56
N THR A 348 -29.79 9.05 -2.25
CA THR A 348 -30.27 10.04 -1.26
C THR A 348 -29.13 10.76 -0.56
N GLU A 349 -28.05 10.05 -0.25
CA GLU A 349 -26.94 10.61 0.55
C GLU A 349 -26.02 11.50 -0.29
N PRO A 350 -25.67 12.71 0.18
CA PRO A 350 -24.81 13.64 -0.55
C PRO A 350 -23.40 13.05 -0.75
N PHE A 351 -22.82 13.31 -1.91
CA PHE A 351 -21.43 12.94 -2.18
C PHE A 351 -20.46 13.80 -1.35
N ASN A 352 -19.77 13.19 -0.39
CA ASN A 352 -18.79 13.88 0.44
C ASN A 352 -17.41 13.81 -0.19
N VAL A 353 -16.94 14.93 -0.76
CA VAL A 353 -15.67 14.99 -1.50
C VAL A 353 -14.45 14.74 -0.62
N ILE A 354 -14.49 15.13 0.65
CA ILE A 354 -13.40 14.91 1.60
C ILE A 354 -13.30 13.41 1.91
N ARG A 355 -14.40 12.73 2.23
CA ARG A 355 -14.42 11.28 2.45
C ARG A 355 -14.02 10.51 1.19
N ALA A 356 -14.50 10.92 0.03
CA ALA A 356 -14.15 10.31 -1.25
C ALA A 356 -12.65 10.46 -1.57
N SER A 357 -12.02 11.59 -1.22
CA SER A 357 -10.57 11.76 -1.37
C SER A 357 -9.74 10.76 -0.56
N ARG A 358 -10.33 10.16 0.48
CA ARG A 358 -9.66 9.21 1.39
C ARG A 358 -9.95 7.75 1.08
N THR A 359 -10.64 7.42 -0.02
CA THR A 359 -11.00 6.04 -0.39
C THR A 359 -9.80 5.08 -0.44
N HIS A 360 -8.66 5.51 -1.02
CA HIS A 360 -7.46 4.67 -1.14
C HIS A 360 -6.41 4.90 -0.03
N ASN A 361 -6.66 5.85 0.85
CA ASN A 361 -5.78 6.17 1.99
C ASN A 361 -6.65 6.64 3.16
N PRO A 362 -7.48 5.76 3.76
CA PRO A 362 -8.36 6.16 4.85
C PRO A 362 -7.57 6.56 6.11
N PRO A 363 -8.11 7.43 6.98
CA PRO A 363 -7.62 7.57 8.34
C PRO A 363 -7.56 6.21 9.04
N ALA A 364 -6.61 6.05 9.96
CA ALA A 364 -6.47 4.79 10.69
C ALA A 364 -7.73 4.51 11.53
N SER A 365 -8.31 3.31 11.41
CA SER A 365 -9.56 2.94 12.09
C SER A 365 -9.41 2.92 13.63
N ASP A 366 -8.19 2.65 14.08
CA ASP A 366 -7.71 2.60 15.47
C ASP A 366 -7.09 3.94 15.93
N MET A 367 -7.24 5.04 15.17
CA MET A 367 -6.62 6.33 15.51
C MET A 367 -7.00 6.83 16.91
N SER A 368 -8.24 6.60 17.35
CA SER A 368 -8.66 6.95 18.71
C SER A 368 -7.83 6.21 19.77
N GLU A 369 -7.47 4.95 19.53
CA GLU A 369 -6.65 4.16 20.45
C GLU A 369 -5.23 4.71 20.53
N HIS A 370 -4.63 5.06 19.40
CA HIS A 370 -3.32 5.69 19.36
C HIS A 370 -3.27 7.02 20.12
N PHE A 371 -4.31 7.83 20.01
CA PHE A 371 -4.44 9.06 20.79
C PHE A 371 -4.65 8.78 22.29
N VAL A 372 -5.41 7.75 22.68
CA VAL A 372 -5.51 7.33 24.09
C VAL A 372 -4.15 6.90 24.63
N ASN A 373 -3.41 6.11 23.86
CA ASN A 373 -2.07 5.64 24.22
C ASN A 373 -1.08 6.79 24.41
N LEU A 374 -1.19 7.87 23.62
CA LEU A 374 -0.42 9.09 23.84
C LEU A 374 -0.88 9.84 25.10
N LEU A 375 -2.18 10.13 25.21
CA LEU A 375 -2.75 10.94 26.29
C LEU A 375 -2.55 10.31 27.66
N SER A 376 -2.64 8.98 27.77
CA SER A 376 -2.40 8.23 29.01
C SER A 376 -0.97 8.34 29.56
N LYS A 377 0.00 8.79 28.73
CA LYS A 377 1.38 9.03 29.18
C LYS A 377 1.58 10.42 29.77
N MET A 378 0.58 11.31 29.67
CA MET A 378 0.68 12.68 30.19
C MET A 378 0.50 12.71 31.70
N LYS A 379 1.49 13.31 32.38
CA LYS A 379 1.53 13.39 33.85
C LYS A 379 1.14 14.76 34.39
N ASP A 380 1.22 15.79 33.56
CA ASP A 380 1.05 17.20 33.89
C ASP A 380 0.33 17.96 32.75
N PRO A 381 -0.29 19.14 33.01
CA PRO A 381 -1.00 19.88 31.97
C PRO A 381 -0.06 20.59 30.99
N ASN A 382 1.22 20.81 31.33
CA ASN A 382 2.20 21.36 30.39
C ASN A 382 2.58 20.31 29.35
N GLY A 383 2.77 19.05 29.75
CA GLY A 383 2.96 17.93 28.82
C GLY A 383 1.78 17.80 27.85
N LEU A 384 0.54 17.95 28.34
CA LEU A 384 -0.64 17.95 27.46
C LEU A 384 -0.59 19.10 26.43
N ARG A 385 -0.30 20.34 26.86
CA ARG A 385 -0.33 21.53 26.01
C ARG A 385 0.85 21.66 25.05
N ASN A 386 2.05 21.32 25.51
CA ASN A 386 3.30 21.58 24.79
C ASN A 386 3.78 20.37 23.99
N PHE A 387 3.31 19.16 24.31
CA PHE A 387 3.70 17.93 23.62
C PHE A 387 2.51 17.22 22.95
N ALA A 388 1.52 16.76 23.71
CA ALA A 388 0.47 15.90 23.16
C ALA A 388 -0.43 16.62 22.14
N ILE A 389 -0.94 17.82 22.45
CA ILE A 389 -1.81 18.58 21.54
C ILE A 389 -1.09 18.95 20.23
N PRO A 390 0.13 19.54 20.25
CA PRO A 390 0.88 19.81 19.02
C PRO A 390 1.18 18.54 18.21
N LEU A 391 1.54 17.44 18.88
CA LEU A 391 1.83 16.18 18.22
C LEU A 391 0.58 15.57 17.57
N MET A 392 -0.59 15.61 18.23
CA MET A 392 -1.87 15.19 17.66
C MET A 392 -2.24 16.04 16.43
N ALA A 393 -2.17 17.36 16.54
CA ALA A 393 -2.49 18.26 15.43
C ALA A 393 -1.56 18.03 14.22
N SER A 394 -0.26 17.88 14.49
CA SER A 394 0.75 17.59 13.48
C SER A 394 0.61 16.20 12.86
N SER A 395 0.20 15.20 13.65
CA SER A 395 -0.16 13.86 13.17
C SER A 395 -1.35 13.91 12.22
N ILE A 396 -2.38 14.68 12.56
CA ILE A 396 -3.56 14.89 11.70
C ILE A 396 -3.16 15.61 10.43
N LEU A 397 -2.33 16.66 10.50
CA LEU A 397 -1.82 17.36 9.32
C LEU A 397 -1.03 16.41 8.41
N LEU A 398 -0.13 15.61 8.99
CA LEU A 398 0.66 14.61 8.30
C LEU A 398 -0.25 13.59 7.58
N ASP A 399 -1.29 13.09 8.25
CA ASP A 399 -2.24 12.19 7.60
C ASP A 399 -3.10 12.88 6.53
N SER A 400 -3.58 14.10 6.81
CA SER A 400 -4.57 14.80 5.99
C SER A 400 -3.98 15.28 4.67
N TYR A 401 -2.71 15.70 4.66
CA TYR A 401 -2.08 16.37 3.52
C TYR A 401 -0.76 15.69 3.07
N PRO A 402 -0.81 14.43 2.61
CA PRO A 402 0.33 13.83 1.93
C PRO A 402 0.60 14.54 0.58
N PRO A 403 1.79 14.36 -0.03
CA PRO A 403 2.04 14.82 -1.39
C PRO A 403 0.95 14.37 -2.36
N ASP A 404 0.63 15.23 -3.31
CA ASP A 404 -0.47 15.07 -4.27
C ASP A 404 -1.90 15.15 -3.68
N MET A 405 -2.07 15.42 -2.38
CA MET A 405 -3.40 15.70 -1.82
C MET A 405 -3.91 17.08 -2.24
N HIS A 406 -5.23 17.19 -2.42
CA HIS A 406 -5.89 18.48 -2.62
C HIS A 406 -5.95 19.26 -1.30
N LEU A 407 -5.61 20.55 -1.33
CA LEU A 407 -5.59 21.42 -0.14
C LEU A 407 -7.01 21.85 0.25
N PHE A 408 -7.78 20.92 0.80
CA PHE A 408 -9.08 21.22 1.43
C PHE A 408 -8.94 22.16 2.62
N ASP A 409 -10.04 22.78 3.04
CA ASP A 409 -10.08 23.53 4.30
C ASP A 409 -9.79 22.59 5.49
N PRO A 410 -8.74 22.86 6.30
CA PRO A 410 -8.37 22.02 7.45
C PRO A 410 -9.49 21.86 8.47
N LEU A 411 -10.37 22.85 8.61
CA LEU A 411 -11.47 22.79 9.56
C LEU A 411 -12.52 21.77 9.15
N GLU A 412 -12.90 21.77 7.87
CA GLU A 412 -13.84 20.80 7.31
C GLU A 412 -13.23 19.39 7.27
N VAL A 413 -11.93 19.27 6.99
CA VAL A 413 -11.21 17.98 7.07
C VAL A 413 -11.24 17.43 8.50
N PHE A 414 -10.88 18.25 9.50
CA PHE A 414 -10.89 17.85 10.91
C PHE A 414 -12.26 17.38 11.36
N ARG A 415 -13.30 18.17 11.08
CA ARG A 415 -14.70 17.85 11.45
C ARG A 415 -15.20 16.59 10.77
N THR A 416 -14.84 16.38 9.50
CA THR A 416 -15.35 15.26 8.71
C THR A 416 -14.68 13.93 9.06
N LEU A 417 -13.39 13.95 9.42
CA LEU A 417 -12.56 12.74 9.52
C LEU A 417 -12.00 12.45 10.92
N TYR A 418 -11.69 13.47 11.73
CA TYR A 418 -10.84 13.29 12.92
C TYR A 418 -11.50 13.68 14.25
N ARG A 419 -12.50 14.56 14.22
CA ARG A 419 -13.14 15.12 15.42
C ARG A 419 -13.65 14.04 16.38
N ASP A 420 -14.32 13.02 15.86
CA ASP A 420 -14.92 11.95 16.67
C ASP A 420 -13.85 11.07 17.34
N ALA A 421 -12.75 10.80 16.65
CA ALA A 421 -11.60 10.09 17.20
C ALA A 421 -10.89 10.90 18.30
N CYS A 422 -10.66 12.20 18.08
CA CYS A 422 -10.09 13.07 19.10
C CYS A 422 -10.99 13.18 20.34
N TYR A 423 -12.29 13.33 20.14
CA TYR A 423 -13.26 13.41 21.24
C TYR A 423 -13.31 12.12 22.05
N SER A 424 -13.39 10.97 21.36
CA SER A 424 -13.39 9.64 21.98
C SER A 424 -12.11 9.39 22.77
N ALA A 425 -10.95 9.78 22.21
CA ALA A 425 -9.66 9.63 22.86
C ALA A 425 -9.51 10.52 24.10
N CYS A 426 -9.94 11.79 24.03
CA CYS A 426 -9.92 12.68 25.19
C CYS A 426 -10.77 12.13 26.33
N ARG A 427 -11.94 11.56 26.01
CA ARG A 427 -12.84 10.93 27.00
C ARG A 427 -12.20 9.72 27.67
N ALA A 428 -11.52 8.86 26.92
CA ALA A 428 -10.95 7.62 27.46
C ALA A 428 -9.57 7.80 28.11
N GLY A 429 -8.72 8.67 27.56
CA GLY A 429 -7.31 8.83 27.96
C GLY A 429 -7.09 9.78 29.15
N LEU A 430 -7.94 10.79 29.34
CA LEU A 430 -7.74 11.82 30.39
C LEU A 430 -8.56 11.57 31.67
N PHE A 431 -9.60 10.72 31.62
CA PHE A 431 -10.59 10.55 32.70
C PHE A 431 -10.64 9.14 33.30
N LYS A 432 -9.57 8.33 33.10
CA LYS A 432 -9.55 6.91 33.48
C LYS A 432 -9.29 6.67 34.98
N GLU A 433 -8.76 7.66 35.71
CA GLU A 433 -8.51 7.57 37.17
C GLU A 433 -9.37 8.60 37.91
N GLN A 434 -10.15 8.14 38.90
CA GLN A 434 -11.08 8.97 39.70
C GLN A 434 -10.37 9.97 40.61
N ASP A 435 -9.05 9.84 40.79
CA ASP A 435 -8.22 10.78 41.54
C ASP A 435 -7.45 11.71 40.59
N SER A 436 -8.10 12.82 40.26
CA SER A 436 -7.51 14.08 39.79
C SER A 436 -6.32 13.97 38.82
N LYS A 437 -6.57 14.05 37.50
CA LYS A 437 -5.52 14.51 36.58
C LYS A 437 -5.75 15.91 35.99
N TYR A 438 -6.83 16.24 35.26
CA TYR A 438 -7.06 17.66 34.84
C TYR A 438 -8.54 18.01 34.67
N LEU A 439 -8.99 19.17 35.17
CA LEU A 439 -10.31 19.78 34.89
C LEU A 439 -10.41 20.35 33.46
N ALA A 440 -9.78 19.70 32.46
CA ALA A 440 -9.87 20.13 31.08
C ALA A 440 -11.13 19.55 30.43
N LEU A 441 -12.05 20.39 29.98
CA LEU A 441 -13.21 19.93 29.20
C LEU A 441 -12.74 19.27 27.90
N GLN A 442 -13.33 18.11 27.57
CA GLN A 442 -13.03 17.36 26.33
C GLN A 442 -13.13 18.25 25.09
N SER A 443 -14.16 19.08 25.03
CA SER A 443 -14.37 20.06 23.96
C SER A 443 -13.24 21.09 23.86
N GLY A 444 -12.66 21.50 25.00
CA GLY A 444 -11.54 22.44 25.05
C GLY A 444 -10.27 21.84 24.45
N VAL A 445 -9.93 20.60 24.81
CA VAL A 445 -8.74 19.92 24.24
C VAL A 445 -8.91 19.69 22.74
N VAL A 446 -10.07 19.21 22.31
CA VAL A 446 -10.38 19.02 20.87
C VAL A 446 -10.28 20.34 20.11
N LYS A 447 -10.77 21.44 20.69
CA LYS A 447 -10.65 22.78 20.09
C LYS A 447 -9.20 23.24 19.97
N MET A 448 -8.35 22.98 20.96
CA MET A 448 -6.92 23.30 20.88
C MET A 448 -6.20 22.50 19.78
N VAL A 449 -6.57 21.22 19.58
CA VAL A 449 -6.03 20.42 18.47
C VAL A 449 -6.48 20.99 17.12
N GLU A 450 -7.76 21.38 17.00
CA GLU A 450 -8.30 22.03 15.81
C GLU A 450 -7.58 23.35 15.50
N ASP A 451 -7.43 24.24 16.50
CA ASP A 451 -6.77 25.54 16.33
C ASP A 451 -5.29 25.38 15.92
N ARG A 452 -4.59 24.42 16.55
CA ARG A 452 -3.19 24.14 16.20
C ARG A 452 -3.05 23.54 14.80
N LEU A 453 -3.99 22.70 14.36
CA LEU A 453 -4.01 22.17 13.01
C LEU A 453 -4.17 23.28 11.97
N VAL A 454 -5.07 24.24 12.21
CA VAL A 454 -5.28 25.39 11.33
C VAL A 454 -4.02 26.23 11.21
N GLU A 455 -3.37 26.57 12.33
CA GLU A 455 -2.12 27.33 12.34
C GLU A 455 -1.01 26.62 11.52
N MET A 456 -0.87 25.31 11.67
CA MET A 456 0.12 24.56 10.90
C MET A 456 -0.23 24.46 9.40
N PHE A 457 -1.52 24.40 9.08
CA PHE A 457 -1.99 24.38 7.69
C PHE A 457 -1.74 25.72 6.98
N GLU A 458 -1.86 26.85 7.66
CA GLU A 458 -1.54 28.17 7.08
C GLU A 458 -0.10 28.18 6.53
N VAL A 459 0.86 27.66 7.30
CA VAL A 459 2.26 27.53 6.85
C VAL A 459 2.40 26.55 5.68
N LEU A 460 1.68 25.42 5.71
CA LEU A 460 1.68 24.43 4.61
C LEU A 460 1.13 25.05 3.31
N SER A 461 0.08 25.86 3.41
CA SER A 461 -0.64 26.44 2.27
C SER A 461 0.20 27.44 1.46
N CYS A 462 1.26 28.01 2.05
CA CYS A 462 2.24 28.85 1.36
C CYS A 462 3.06 28.08 0.32
N GLY A 463 3.10 26.74 0.37
CA GLY A 463 3.76 25.89 -0.63
C GLY A 463 5.28 25.78 -0.50
N GLU A 464 5.89 26.40 0.52
CA GLU A 464 7.34 26.35 0.76
C GLU A 464 7.80 25.10 1.54
N THR A 465 6.87 24.34 2.09
CA THR A 465 7.14 23.22 3.00
C THR A 465 6.17 22.07 2.74
N THR A 466 6.52 20.87 3.19
CA THR A 466 5.62 19.71 3.17
C THR A 466 5.10 19.42 4.56
N ALA A 467 4.02 18.64 4.67
CA ALA A 467 3.51 18.16 5.96
C ALA A 467 4.57 17.35 6.72
N VAL A 468 5.38 16.56 6.00
CA VAL A 468 6.53 15.81 6.56
C VAL A 468 7.55 16.77 7.16
N GLU A 469 7.92 17.84 6.44
CA GLU A 469 8.93 18.80 6.91
C GLU A 469 8.43 19.60 8.13
N LEU A 470 7.15 20.01 8.14
CA LEU A 470 6.52 20.67 9.29
C LEU A 470 6.48 19.75 10.50
N HIS A 471 6.09 18.50 10.30
CA HIS A 471 6.07 17.49 11.36
C HIS A 471 7.48 17.22 11.90
N ARG A 472 8.49 17.09 11.03
CA ARG A 472 9.90 16.94 11.40
C ARG A 472 10.40 18.12 12.24
N LYS A 473 10.10 19.35 11.82
CA LYS A 473 10.45 20.56 12.57
C LYS A 473 9.81 20.57 13.95
N LEU A 474 8.53 20.19 14.07
CA LEU A 474 7.86 20.09 15.37
C LEU A 474 8.54 19.06 16.28
N LEU A 475 8.82 17.86 15.78
CA LEU A 475 9.50 16.82 16.57
C LEU A 475 10.85 17.29 17.13
N ALA A 476 11.57 18.12 16.37
CA ALA A 476 12.84 18.70 16.79
C ALA A 476 12.71 19.80 17.86
N THR A 477 11.50 20.34 18.10
CA THR A 477 11.26 21.34 19.15
C THR A 477 10.98 20.73 20.53
N PHE A 478 10.70 19.43 20.61
CA PHE A 478 10.38 18.78 21.87
C PHE A 478 11.61 18.62 22.76
N ASP A 479 11.43 18.82 24.06
CA ASP A 479 12.48 18.73 25.06
C ASP A 479 12.87 17.26 25.39
N ALA A 480 13.93 17.09 26.17
CA ALA A 480 14.43 15.77 26.54
C ALA A 480 13.41 14.94 27.35
N GLU A 481 12.51 15.58 28.10
CA GLU A 481 11.49 14.90 28.90
C GLU A 481 10.42 14.30 27.99
N ALA A 482 9.88 15.08 27.06
CA ALA A 482 8.96 14.62 26.02
C ALA A 482 9.57 13.49 25.17
N LEU A 483 10.84 13.64 24.79
CA LEU A 483 11.57 12.63 24.02
C LEU A 483 11.93 11.38 24.83
N SER A 484 11.82 11.40 26.16
CA SER A 484 12.03 10.22 27.00
C SER A 484 10.85 9.25 26.98
N ILE A 485 9.68 9.69 26.51
CA ILE A 485 8.46 8.89 26.45
C ILE A 485 8.63 7.77 25.41
N ARG A 486 8.32 6.54 25.83
CA ARG A 486 8.38 5.34 24.98
C ARG A 486 7.02 4.70 24.87
N SER A 487 6.77 4.07 23.72
CA SER A 487 5.62 3.21 23.50
C SER A 487 6.09 1.96 22.75
N ASN A 488 5.59 0.81 23.20
CA ASN A 488 5.74 -0.48 22.54
C ASN A 488 4.54 -0.82 21.64
N VAL A 489 3.47 -0.02 21.66
CA VAL A 489 2.27 -0.29 20.86
C VAL A 489 2.15 0.74 19.73
N THR A 490 2.17 2.03 20.07
CA THR A 490 1.89 3.13 19.13
C THR A 490 3.19 3.79 18.69
N CYS A 491 3.34 4.03 17.38
CA CYS A 491 4.44 4.85 16.88
C CYS A 491 4.25 6.31 17.32
N LEU A 492 5.05 6.80 18.27
CA LEU A 492 4.94 8.16 18.79
C LEU A 492 5.39 9.25 17.79
N VAL A 493 6.03 8.86 16.68
CA VAL A 493 6.31 9.79 15.58
C VAL A 493 4.99 10.20 14.92
N CYS A 494 4.23 9.24 14.38
CA CYS A 494 3.00 9.59 13.66
C CYS A 494 1.72 9.52 14.51
N VAL A 495 1.73 8.83 15.65
CA VAL A 495 0.57 8.61 16.55
C VAL A 495 -0.69 8.09 15.82
N ARG A 496 -0.49 7.18 14.86
CA ARG A 496 -1.58 6.65 14.02
C ARG A 496 -1.36 5.22 13.51
N ARG A 497 -0.31 4.55 13.99
CA ARG A 497 0.04 3.20 13.55
C ARG A 497 0.66 2.40 14.69
N HIS A 498 0.38 1.09 14.67
CA HIS A 498 1.07 0.11 15.48
C HIS A 498 2.54 -0.08 15.04
N LEU A 499 3.39 -0.50 15.97
CA LEU A 499 4.80 -0.79 15.72
C LEU A 499 5.01 -2.25 15.27
N GLN A 500 5.62 -2.48 14.12
CA GLN A 500 5.71 -3.83 13.52
C GLN A 500 7.04 -4.58 13.74
N ASN A 501 7.98 -4.06 14.55
CA ASN A 501 9.32 -4.59 14.94
C ASN A 501 10.45 -3.53 14.87
N ASN A 502 10.14 -2.32 14.41
CA ASN A 502 11.11 -1.24 14.20
C ASN A 502 11.44 -0.45 15.49
N ILE A 503 12.06 -1.11 16.46
CA ILE A 503 12.61 -0.49 17.68
C ILE A 503 14.06 -0.09 17.45
N LEU A 504 14.37 1.20 17.57
CA LEU A 504 15.72 1.71 17.41
C LEU A 504 16.61 1.31 18.60
N SER A 505 17.93 1.37 18.42
CA SER A 505 18.91 1.11 19.50
C SER A 505 18.74 1.99 20.74
N CYS A 506 18.08 3.16 20.61
CA CYS A 506 17.72 4.03 21.73
C CYS A 506 16.46 3.61 22.50
N GLY A 507 15.77 2.55 22.06
CA GLY A 507 14.53 2.03 22.65
C GLY A 507 13.24 2.71 22.15
N HIS A 508 13.32 3.57 21.14
CA HIS A 508 12.14 4.20 20.53
C HIS A 508 11.63 3.39 19.35
N GLY A 509 10.31 3.19 19.27
CA GLY A 509 9.68 2.54 18.13
C GLY A 509 9.24 3.50 17.03
N VAL A 510 9.48 3.14 15.77
CA VAL A 510 9.09 3.93 14.58
C VAL A 510 8.40 3.04 13.56
N CYS A 511 7.16 3.32 13.16
CA CYS A 511 6.50 2.50 12.13
C CYS A 511 7.22 2.60 10.77
N GLN A 512 7.10 1.56 9.95
CA GLN A 512 7.70 1.46 8.61
C GLN A 512 7.40 2.67 7.71
N PHE A 513 6.19 3.21 7.77
CA PHE A 513 5.81 4.41 7.01
C PHE A 513 6.59 5.66 7.46
N CYS A 514 6.82 5.82 8.77
CA CYS A 514 7.67 6.90 9.27
C CYS A 514 9.13 6.68 8.89
N VAL A 515 9.62 5.44 8.89
CA VAL A 515 10.95 5.14 8.36
C VAL A 515 11.04 5.63 6.91
N ARG A 516 10.10 5.27 6.03
CA ARG A 516 10.09 5.73 4.63
C ARG A 516 10.00 7.26 4.49
N ALA A 517 9.12 7.90 5.27
CA ALA A 517 8.87 9.34 5.15
C ALA A 517 9.97 10.21 5.76
N PHE A 518 10.66 9.74 6.81
CA PHE A 518 11.62 10.53 7.58
C PHE A 518 13.08 10.09 7.44
N SER A 519 13.38 8.87 6.96
CA SER A 519 14.75 8.38 6.90
C SER A 519 15.60 9.22 5.96
N THR A 520 16.66 9.79 6.53
CA THR A 520 17.77 10.41 5.83
C THR A 520 19.05 9.70 6.28
N ASN A 521 19.75 9.07 5.33
CA ASN A 521 21.14 8.56 5.35
C ASN A 521 21.82 8.09 6.67
N GLY A 522 21.09 7.58 7.68
CA GLY A 522 21.70 7.23 8.98
C GLY A 522 21.16 5.98 9.68
N ALA A 523 19.90 5.59 9.46
CA ALA A 523 19.35 4.34 9.96
C ALA A 523 18.88 3.49 8.78
N VAL A 524 19.57 2.38 8.52
CA VAL A 524 19.16 1.40 7.50
C VAL A 524 18.22 0.41 8.17
N VAL A 525 16.93 0.67 8.09
CA VAL A 525 15.92 -0.37 8.33
C VAL A 525 15.65 -0.99 6.96
N LYS A 526 16.08 -2.24 6.73
CA LYS A 526 15.77 -2.95 5.50
C LYS A 526 14.26 -3.14 5.44
N ASP A 527 13.66 -2.62 4.38
CA ASP A 527 12.22 -2.66 4.22
C ASP A 527 11.80 -3.55 3.05
N ARG A 528 10.75 -4.34 3.25
CA ARG A 528 10.22 -5.23 2.21
C ARG A 528 9.49 -4.39 1.15
N PRO A 529 9.87 -4.48 -0.14
CA PRO A 529 9.14 -3.81 -1.21
C PRO A 529 7.69 -4.28 -1.28
N PRO A 530 6.71 -3.41 -1.61
CA PRO A 530 5.29 -3.75 -1.56
C PRO A 530 4.88 -4.89 -2.50
N THR A 531 5.54 -5.07 -3.63
CA THR A 531 5.22 -6.11 -4.61
C THR A 531 6.01 -7.41 -4.41
N ALA A 532 6.92 -7.44 -3.44
CA ALA A 532 7.77 -8.60 -3.17
C ALA A 532 7.09 -9.55 -2.17
N GLY A 533 7.10 -10.85 -2.47
CA GLY A 533 6.46 -11.88 -1.64
C GLY A 533 7.16 -12.07 -0.29
N ILE A 534 6.44 -12.60 0.70
CA ILE A 534 7.02 -13.01 1.99
C ILE A 534 7.91 -14.24 1.79
N ARG A 535 9.12 -14.22 2.33
CA ARG A 535 10.01 -15.38 2.44
C ARG A 535 9.88 -15.97 3.84
N LEU A 536 9.37 -17.19 3.94
CA LEU A 536 9.04 -17.87 5.19
C LEU A 536 10.02 -19.01 5.49
N LEU A 537 10.56 -19.02 6.71
CA LEU A 537 11.35 -20.12 7.26
C LEU A 537 10.64 -20.72 8.48
N THR A 538 10.49 -22.04 8.52
CA THR A 538 9.92 -22.75 9.66
C THR A 538 10.85 -23.83 10.19
N PHE A 539 11.01 -23.90 11.51
CA PHE A 539 11.68 -25.00 12.20
C PHE A 539 10.64 -25.89 12.89
N ASP A 540 10.78 -27.20 12.76
CA ASP A 540 10.03 -28.14 13.57
C ASP A 540 10.61 -28.25 14.98
N GLY A 541 9.77 -28.61 15.95
CA GLY A 541 10.21 -29.00 17.28
C GLY A 541 10.91 -30.36 17.26
N GLY A 542 11.85 -30.59 18.19
CA GLY A 542 12.56 -31.87 18.21
C GLY A 542 13.81 -31.98 19.09
N GLY A 543 14.03 -31.08 20.05
CA GLY A 543 15.20 -31.11 20.93
C GLY A 543 16.52 -31.04 20.14
N VAL A 544 17.50 -31.89 20.46
CA VAL A 544 18.83 -31.92 19.80
C VAL A 544 18.75 -32.16 18.28
N ARG A 545 17.65 -32.72 17.79
CA ARG A 545 17.44 -33.01 16.36
C ARG A 545 17.26 -31.75 15.50
N VAL A 546 17.03 -30.57 16.09
CA VAL A 546 16.99 -29.29 15.37
C VAL A 546 18.31 -29.00 14.61
N LEU A 547 19.42 -29.61 15.05
CA LEU A 547 20.71 -29.54 14.35
C LEU A 547 20.64 -30.04 12.89
N ILE A 548 19.72 -30.94 12.56
CA ILE A 548 19.49 -31.38 11.18
C ILE A 548 19.06 -30.18 10.32
N GLY A 549 18.06 -29.43 10.79
CA GLY A 549 17.53 -28.27 10.09
C GLY A 549 18.57 -27.16 9.94
N LEU A 550 19.29 -26.84 11.02
CA LEU A 550 20.37 -25.84 10.98
C LEU A 550 21.50 -26.25 10.01
N GLN A 551 21.86 -27.54 9.99
CA GLN A 551 22.88 -28.04 9.07
C GLN A 551 22.43 -27.99 7.61
N ASN A 552 21.15 -28.27 7.32
CA ASN A 552 20.56 -28.06 5.99
C ASN A 552 20.65 -26.58 5.58
N LEU A 553 20.30 -25.65 6.48
CA LEU A 553 20.36 -24.21 6.22
C LEU A 553 21.79 -23.72 5.93
N LEU A 554 22.79 -24.22 6.66
CA LEU A 554 24.21 -23.89 6.43
C LEU A 554 24.67 -24.34 5.05
N LEU A 555 24.24 -25.52 4.60
CA LEU A 555 24.62 -26.03 3.28
C LEU A 555 23.95 -25.25 2.15
N VAL A 556 22.73 -24.78 2.36
CA VAL A 556 22.08 -23.84 1.43
C VAL A 556 22.86 -22.54 1.34
N GLU A 557 23.33 -22.01 2.48
CA GLU A 557 24.20 -20.82 2.52
C GLU A 557 25.46 -21.04 1.67
N GLU A 558 26.20 -22.13 1.87
CA GLU A 558 27.39 -22.47 1.07
C GLU A 558 27.11 -22.53 -0.45
N ARG A 559 25.94 -23.06 -0.84
CA ARG A 559 25.53 -23.11 -2.26
C ARG A 559 25.21 -21.72 -2.82
N VAL A 560 24.54 -20.88 -2.04
CA VAL A 560 24.25 -19.49 -2.42
C VAL A 560 25.56 -18.70 -2.55
N GLU A 561 26.50 -18.85 -1.61
CA GLU A 561 27.81 -18.20 -1.66
C GLU A 561 28.60 -18.62 -2.90
N LYS A 562 28.52 -19.89 -3.30
CA LYS A 562 29.16 -20.39 -4.53
C LYS A 562 28.60 -19.73 -5.80
N ILE A 563 27.29 -19.45 -5.84
CA ILE A 563 26.67 -18.80 -7.01
C ILE A 563 26.96 -17.30 -7.00
N VAL A 564 26.82 -16.62 -5.86
CA VAL A 564 27.01 -15.17 -5.74
C VAL A 564 28.50 -14.78 -5.70
N GLY A 565 29.39 -15.72 -5.40
CA GLY A 565 30.84 -15.50 -5.28
C GLY A 565 31.24 -14.71 -4.03
N GLN A 566 30.30 -14.48 -3.10
CA GLN A 566 30.50 -13.75 -1.85
C GLN A 566 29.60 -14.28 -0.74
N LYS A 567 29.93 -13.94 0.51
CA LYS A 567 29.11 -14.31 1.66
C LYS A 567 27.75 -13.62 1.61
N LEU A 568 26.68 -14.40 1.59
CA LEU A 568 25.31 -13.92 1.65
C LEU A 568 24.57 -14.62 2.81
N PRO A 569 24.44 -13.98 3.98
CA PRO A 569 23.79 -14.57 5.15
C PRO A 569 22.36 -15.02 4.83
N VAL A 570 22.11 -16.33 4.80
CA VAL A 570 20.84 -16.87 4.31
C VAL A 570 19.68 -16.56 5.27
N GLN A 571 19.96 -16.45 6.57
CA GLN A 571 18.99 -16.09 7.60
C GLN A 571 18.47 -14.66 7.46
N GLU A 572 19.26 -13.73 6.90
CA GLU A 572 18.80 -12.36 6.61
C GLU A 572 17.88 -12.29 5.37
N ASN A 573 17.71 -13.40 4.65
CA ASN A 573 16.84 -13.50 3.48
C ASN A 573 15.43 -14.01 3.82
N PHE A 574 15.08 -14.18 5.09
CA PHE A 574 13.72 -14.53 5.48
C PHE A 574 13.02 -13.35 6.16
N ASP A 575 11.79 -13.11 5.73
CA ASP A 575 10.95 -12.00 6.23
C ASP A 575 10.16 -12.44 7.48
N LEU A 576 9.87 -13.75 7.60
CA LEU A 576 9.21 -14.38 8.76
C LEU A 576 9.90 -15.69 9.11
N ILE A 577 10.24 -15.88 10.40
CA ILE A 577 10.80 -17.12 10.95
C ILE A 577 9.89 -17.64 12.07
N VAL A 578 9.50 -18.92 12.01
CA VAL A 578 8.57 -19.54 12.96
C VAL A 578 9.13 -20.85 13.52
N GLY A 579 9.03 -21.07 14.82
CA GLY A 579 9.44 -22.35 15.42
C GLY A 579 8.83 -22.61 16.80
N PRO A 580 8.38 -23.84 17.10
CA PRO A 580 8.07 -24.29 18.46
C PRO A 580 9.33 -24.82 19.15
N SER A 581 9.32 -24.91 20.49
CA SER A 581 10.33 -25.64 21.28
C SER A 581 11.78 -25.22 20.93
N ALA A 582 12.69 -26.19 20.85
CA ALA A 582 14.07 -26.03 20.38
C ALA A 582 14.19 -25.36 18.99
N GLY A 583 13.19 -25.50 18.11
CA GLY A 583 13.15 -24.80 16.81
C GLY A 583 12.94 -23.29 16.98
N GLY A 584 12.15 -22.89 17.98
CA GLY A 584 12.03 -21.50 18.41
C GLY A 584 13.34 -20.94 18.97
N ILE A 585 14.09 -21.73 19.75
CA ILE A 585 15.42 -21.36 20.27
C ILE A 585 16.40 -21.07 19.13
N ALA A 586 16.48 -21.98 18.16
CA ALA A 586 17.31 -21.79 16.97
C ALA A 586 16.89 -20.55 16.16
N ALA A 587 15.59 -20.33 16.00
CA ALA A 587 15.07 -19.16 15.31
C ALA A 587 15.46 -17.84 16.00
N ILE A 588 15.41 -17.77 17.34
CA ILE A 588 15.79 -16.55 18.07
C ILE A 588 17.28 -16.23 17.89
N ASP A 589 18.15 -17.24 17.99
CA ASP A 589 19.59 -17.02 17.86
C ASP A 589 19.96 -16.48 16.47
N LEU A 590 19.39 -17.07 15.40
CA LEU A 590 19.54 -16.57 14.03
C LEU A 590 19.04 -15.12 13.89
N VAL A 591 17.89 -14.81 14.47
CA VAL A 591 17.25 -13.49 14.41
C VAL A 591 18.01 -12.43 15.24
N ASN A 592 18.76 -12.86 16.26
CA ASN A 592 19.65 -12.00 17.04
C ASN A 592 20.97 -11.66 16.33
N GLY A 593 21.25 -12.30 15.20
CA GLY A 593 22.35 -11.96 14.29
C GLY A 593 23.49 -12.97 14.27
N SER A 594 23.35 -14.11 14.94
CA SER A 594 24.27 -15.23 14.81
C SER A 594 24.26 -15.74 13.35
N THR A 595 25.44 -16.11 12.85
CA THR A 595 25.54 -16.88 11.59
C THR A 595 24.98 -18.28 11.79
N VAL A 596 24.61 -18.97 10.70
CA VAL A 596 24.08 -20.34 10.81
C VAL A 596 25.09 -21.29 11.48
N ALA A 597 26.39 -21.11 11.18
CA ALA A 597 27.46 -21.87 11.81
C ALA A 597 27.57 -21.58 13.33
N GLU A 598 27.55 -20.31 13.73
CA GLU A 598 27.54 -19.93 15.15
C GLU A 598 26.31 -20.48 15.88
N SER A 599 25.14 -20.46 15.24
CA SER A 599 23.91 -21.02 15.81
C SER A 599 23.99 -22.52 16.06
N ILE A 600 24.67 -23.26 15.19
CA ILE A 600 24.94 -24.70 15.42
C ILE A 600 25.81 -24.86 16.68
N GLU A 601 26.90 -24.11 16.79
CA GLU A 601 27.84 -24.22 17.92
C GLU A 601 27.21 -23.81 19.25
N ASN A 602 26.48 -22.70 19.26
CA ASN A 602 25.76 -22.19 20.42
C ASN A 602 24.69 -23.18 20.88
N PHE A 603 23.91 -23.72 19.94
CA PHE A 603 22.90 -24.73 20.25
C PHE A 603 23.52 -26.01 20.82
N GLU A 604 24.61 -26.53 20.26
CA GLU A 604 25.32 -27.70 20.80
C GLU A 604 25.78 -27.47 22.24
N ARG A 605 26.38 -26.30 22.51
CA ARG A 605 26.84 -25.91 23.84
C ARG A 605 25.69 -25.84 24.84
N SER A 606 24.60 -25.19 24.44
CA SER A 606 23.41 -25.00 25.28
C SER A 606 22.65 -26.30 25.52
N ALA A 607 22.49 -27.16 24.51
CA ALA A 607 21.86 -28.47 24.65
C ALA A 607 22.66 -29.39 25.58
N THR A 608 24.00 -29.40 25.46
CA THR A 608 24.89 -30.19 26.34
C THR A 608 24.76 -29.79 27.81
N PHE A 609 24.53 -28.49 28.08
CA PHE A 609 24.31 -27.98 29.44
C PHE A 609 22.88 -28.23 29.94
N ALA A 610 21.89 -28.00 29.09
CA ALA A 610 20.47 -28.15 29.42
C ALA A 610 20.09 -29.60 29.77
N PHE A 611 20.60 -30.58 29.02
CA PHE A 611 20.27 -32.00 29.19
C PHE A 611 21.21 -32.76 30.15
N GLN A 612 21.90 -32.04 31.06
CA GLN A 612 22.69 -32.71 32.09
C GLN A 612 21.78 -33.44 33.09
N PRO A 613 22.02 -34.74 33.37
CA PRO A 613 21.28 -35.47 34.38
C PRO A 613 21.41 -34.80 35.75
N ARG A 614 20.32 -34.78 36.53
CA ARG A 614 20.38 -34.31 37.93
C ARG A 614 21.33 -35.23 38.70
N PRO A 615 22.19 -34.70 39.59
CA PRO A 615 23.04 -35.54 40.43
C PRO A 615 22.15 -36.43 41.31
N SER A 616 22.12 -37.73 41.01
CA SER A 616 21.31 -38.72 41.74
C SER A 616 21.92 -39.00 43.11
N SER A 617 21.08 -39.11 44.14
CA SER A 617 21.51 -39.65 45.44
C SER A 617 22.08 -41.06 45.28
N ASN A 618 23.29 -41.30 45.83
CA ASN A 618 24.06 -42.56 45.76
C ASN A 618 23.34 -43.76 46.42
N ILE A 619 22.26 -44.29 45.84
CA ILE A 619 21.60 -45.52 46.32
C ILE A 619 21.51 -46.56 45.16
N PRO A 620 22.35 -47.60 45.18
CA PRO A 620 22.66 -48.42 44.00
C PRO A 620 21.61 -49.49 43.57
N ILE A 621 20.46 -49.64 44.24
CA ILE A 621 19.57 -50.81 44.04
C ILE A 621 18.12 -50.43 43.65
N LEU A 622 17.73 -49.15 43.66
CA LEU A 622 16.34 -48.71 43.40
C LEU A 622 16.19 -47.61 42.35
N SER A 623 17.20 -47.36 41.50
CA SER A 623 17.26 -46.17 40.64
C SER A 623 16.08 -46.01 39.68
N SER A 624 15.75 -46.99 38.82
CA SER A 624 14.77 -46.73 37.74
C SER A 624 13.34 -46.42 38.18
N LEU A 625 12.85 -47.02 39.28
CA LEU A 625 11.51 -46.72 39.81
C LEU A 625 11.50 -45.42 40.61
N MET A 626 12.57 -45.16 41.36
CA MET A 626 12.70 -43.95 42.17
C MET A 626 13.00 -42.73 41.30
N ASP A 627 13.72 -42.88 40.18
CA ASP A 627 13.92 -41.87 39.14
C ASP A 627 12.59 -41.54 38.43
N PHE A 628 11.75 -42.56 38.18
CA PHE A 628 10.40 -42.36 37.63
C PHE A 628 9.46 -41.65 38.62
N ILE A 629 9.55 -41.98 39.91
CA ILE A 629 8.80 -41.31 40.98
C ILE A 629 9.30 -39.86 41.14
N LEU A 630 10.61 -39.64 41.21
CA LEU A 630 11.23 -38.31 41.29
C LEU A 630 10.97 -37.46 40.04
N TRP A 631 10.81 -38.08 38.87
CA TRP A 631 10.36 -37.43 37.63
C TRP A 631 8.93 -36.90 37.74
N ILE A 632 8.00 -37.71 38.28
CA ILE A 632 6.60 -37.33 38.51
C ILE A 632 6.49 -36.26 39.60
N PHE A 633 7.25 -36.37 40.70
CA PHE A 633 7.16 -35.43 41.83
C PHE A 633 7.86 -34.09 41.59
N ASN A 634 8.85 -34.03 40.68
CA ASN A 634 9.57 -32.78 40.37
C ASN A 634 9.25 -32.23 38.97
N ASP A 635 8.16 -32.69 38.36
CA ASP A 635 7.58 -32.15 37.13
C ASP A 635 8.55 -32.03 35.93
N GLY A 636 9.52 -32.96 35.80
CA GLY A 636 10.49 -32.93 34.70
C GLY A 636 11.73 -33.82 34.85
N ARG A 637 12.22 -34.38 33.72
CA ARG A 637 13.39 -35.27 33.65
C ARG A 637 14.72 -34.52 33.91
N TYR A 638 14.76 -33.24 33.55
CA TYR A 638 15.92 -32.37 33.66
C TYR A 638 15.66 -31.23 34.64
N SER A 639 16.72 -30.57 35.12
CA SER A 639 16.56 -29.34 35.90
C SER A 639 16.08 -28.22 34.98
N GLY A 640 14.88 -27.68 35.20
CA GLY A 640 14.44 -26.51 34.45
C GLY A 640 15.31 -25.28 34.72
N GLU A 641 16.03 -25.23 35.85
CA GLU A 641 17.01 -24.17 36.13
C GLU A 641 18.20 -24.22 35.16
N ASN A 642 18.66 -25.42 34.77
CA ASN A 642 19.71 -25.55 33.75
C ASN A 642 19.22 -25.09 32.38
N MET A 643 17.95 -25.36 32.05
CA MET A 643 17.34 -24.94 30.79
C MET A 643 17.12 -23.41 30.76
N ASP A 644 16.70 -22.81 31.87
CA ASP A 644 16.60 -21.36 32.05
C ASP A 644 17.95 -20.67 31.94
N ILE A 645 19.00 -21.23 32.58
CA ILE A 645 20.35 -20.69 32.50
C ILE A 645 20.90 -20.82 31.07
N ALA A 646 20.64 -21.95 30.38
CA ALA A 646 21.03 -22.12 28.98
C ALA A 646 20.36 -21.05 28.09
N LEU A 647 19.04 -20.88 28.23
CA LEU A 647 18.29 -19.84 27.53
C LEU A 647 18.80 -18.43 27.86
N GLN A 648 19.02 -18.10 29.13
CA GLN A 648 19.50 -16.78 29.55
C GLN A 648 20.93 -16.50 29.09
N ARG A 649 21.78 -17.52 28.95
CA ARG A 649 23.14 -17.36 28.42
C ARG A 649 23.13 -17.01 26.93
N GLU A 650 22.23 -17.60 26.15
CA GLU A 650 22.10 -17.33 24.71
C GLU A 650 21.30 -16.06 24.43
N LEU A 651 20.23 -15.80 25.18
CA LEU A 651 19.28 -14.71 24.92
C LEU A 651 19.57 -13.44 25.73
N GLY A 652 20.38 -13.54 26.79
CA GLY A 652 20.60 -12.47 27.75
C GLY A 652 19.34 -12.12 28.56
N THR A 653 19.29 -10.89 29.06
CA THR A 653 18.12 -10.34 29.79
C THR A 653 17.18 -9.55 28.88
N LYS A 654 17.30 -9.71 27.56
CA LYS A 654 16.53 -8.95 26.58
C LYS A 654 15.14 -9.57 26.40
N THR A 655 14.15 -8.72 26.23
CA THR A 655 12.81 -9.12 25.77
C THR A 655 12.84 -9.32 24.25
N LEU A 656 11.89 -10.10 23.72
CA LEU A 656 11.70 -10.25 22.27
C LEU A 656 11.44 -8.91 21.54
N TYR A 657 11.12 -7.84 22.28
CA TYR A 657 10.81 -6.53 21.75
C TYR A 657 12.01 -5.56 21.77
N ASP A 658 13.12 -5.94 22.42
CA ASP A 658 14.32 -5.12 22.44
C ASP A 658 15.02 -5.11 21.08
N TYR A 659 15.79 -4.05 20.81
CA TYR A 659 16.56 -3.94 19.58
C TYR A 659 17.48 -5.14 19.38
N SER A 660 17.30 -5.83 18.26
CA SER A 660 18.09 -6.97 17.80
C SER A 660 18.45 -6.82 16.31
N ARG A 661 19.28 -7.73 15.78
CA ARG A 661 19.60 -7.75 14.34
C ARG A 661 18.33 -7.86 13.48
N ALA A 662 17.32 -8.58 13.96
CA ALA A 662 15.97 -8.66 13.41
C ALA A 662 15.38 -7.31 13.03
N THR A 663 15.55 -6.33 13.91
CA THR A 663 14.99 -5.00 13.71
C THR A 663 15.71 -4.25 12.58
N ALA A 664 17.02 -4.46 12.44
CA ALA A 664 17.78 -3.87 11.34
C ALA A 664 17.45 -4.54 9.99
N THR A 665 17.19 -5.85 10.00
CA THR A 665 16.85 -6.63 8.79
C THR A 665 15.35 -6.63 8.46
N GLY A 666 14.50 -6.14 9.37
CA GLY A 666 13.05 -6.18 9.24
C GLY A 666 12.43 -7.56 9.47
N THR A 667 13.20 -8.53 9.99
CA THR A 667 12.77 -9.92 10.18
C THR A 667 11.77 -10.05 11.33
N LYS A 668 10.66 -10.74 11.05
CA LYS A 668 9.62 -11.09 12.03
C LYS A 668 9.85 -12.49 12.59
N LEU A 669 9.63 -12.67 13.89
CA LEU A 669 9.81 -13.92 14.62
C LEU A 669 8.51 -14.32 15.32
N CYS A 670 8.15 -15.59 15.18
CA CYS A 670 7.06 -16.23 15.91
C CYS A 670 7.53 -17.48 16.64
N ILE A 671 7.22 -17.56 17.93
CA ILE A 671 7.48 -18.74 18.75
C ILE A 671 6.15 -19.29 19.23
N LEU A 672 5.91 -20.56 18.96
CA LEU A 672 4.67 -21.23 19.36
C LEU A 672 4.80 -21.78 20.77
N VAL A 673 3.80 -21.48 21.60
CA VAL A 673 3.65 -22.00 22.96
C VAL A 673 2.20 -22.44 23.17
N THR A 674 1.95 -23.37 24.09
CA THR A 674 0.60 -23.83 24.42
C THR A 674 0.29 -23.45 25.86
N THR A 675 -0.91 -22.96 26.15
CA THR A 675 -1.35 -22.66 27.52
C THR A 675 -1.52 -23.96 28.32
N ILE A 676 -1.32 -23.90 29.64
CA ILE A 676 -1.52 -25.07 30.50
C ILE A 676 -3.01 -25.32 30.79
N TRP A 677 -3.82 -24.26 30.89
CA TRP A 677 -5.19 -24.33 31.43
C TRP A 677 -6.22 -24.92 30.46
N ASP A 678 -6.15 -24.52 29.19
CA ASP A 678 -7.10 -24.88 28.13
C ASP A 678 -6.42 -25.53 26.91
N ALA A 679 -5.09 -25.72 26.97
CA ALA A 679 -4.29 -26.28 25.87
C ALA A 679 -4.48 -25.54 24.54
N SER A 680 -4.68 -24.22 24.60
CA SER A 680 -4.78 -23.36 23.42
C SER A 680 -3.42 -22.89 22.95
N THR A 681 -3.25 -22.78 21.64
CA THR A 681 -2.04 -22.21 21.03
C THR A 681 -1.97 -20.71 21.23
N CYS A 682 -0.81 -20.27 21.72
CA CYS A 682 -0.42 -18.88 21.84
C CYS A 682 0.89 -18.63 21.06
N VAL A 683 1.01 -17.43 20.48
CA VAL A 683 2.16 -17.04 19.65
C VAL A 683 2.92 -15.88 20.28
N PHE A 684 4.19 -16.10 20.61
CA PHE A 684 5.09 -15.04 21.05
C PHE A 684 5.78 -14.39 19.85
N THR A 685 5.79 -13.05 19.80
CA THR A 685 6.27 -12.30 18.63
C THR A 685 7.21 -11.14 19.00
N ASN A 686 8.11 -10.79 18.06
CA ASN A 686 8.94 -9.57 18.14
C ASN A 686 8.28 -8.34 17.49
N TYR A 687 6.97 -8.39 17.21
CA TYR A 687 6.22 -7.34 16.54
C TYR A 687 4.78 -7.24 17.04
N ASN A 688 4.13 -6.08 16.87
CA ASN A 688 2.70 -6.01 17.08
C ASN A 688 1.95 -6.64 15.91
N ALA A 689 1.02 -7.52 16.23
CA ALA A 689 0.07 -8.08 15.29
C ALA A 689 -0.74 -6.99 14.59
N THR A 690 -0.90 -7.12 13.27
CA THR A 690 -1.88 -6.35 12.49
C THR A 690 -2.94 -7.30 11.93
N GLY A 691 -4.22 -6.94 12.07
CA GLY A 691 -5.35 -7.75 11.58
C GLY A 691 -5.93 -8.72 12.62
N THR A 692 -7.04 -9.37 12.24
CA THR A 692 -7.72 -10.40 13.05
C THR A 692 -7.03 -11.74 12.89
N ARG A 693 -6.74 -12.43 14.00
CA ARG A 693 -6.10 -13.75 14.03
C ARG A 693 -6.99 -14.77 14.72
N PRO A 694 -6.90 -16.06 14.35
CA PRO A 694 -7.63 -17.12 15.04
C PRO A 694 -6.98 -17.55 16.37
N HIS A 695 -5.80 -17.04 16.72
CA HIS A 695 -5.01 -17.45 17.89
C HIS A 695 -4.55 -16.24 18.72
N ASP A 696 -4.35 -16.44 20.02
CA ASP A 696 -3.89 -15.41 20.95
C ASP A 696 -2.40 -15.11 20.76
N CYS A 697 -2.08 -13.85 20.52
CA CYS A 697 -0.69 -13.38 20.33
C CYS A 697 -0.24 -12.60 21.55
N VAL A 698 0.88 -13.01 22.14
CA VAL A 698 1.46 -12.39 23.33
C VAL A 698 2.80 -11.75 22.99
N GLN A 699 3.01 -10.54 23.49
CA GLN A 699 4.13 -9.69 23.11
C GLN A 699 5.17 -9.57 24.21
N GLY A 700 6.44 -9.34 23.82
CA GLY A 700 7.47 -8.86 24.72
C GLY A 700 7.83 -9.82 25.87
N VAL A 701 7.54 -11.10 25.71
CA VAL A 701 7.83 -12.12 26.71
C VAL A 701 9.34 -12.30 26.82
N ALA A 702 9.86 -12.28 28.05
CA ALA A 702 11.19 -12.79 28.34
C ALA A 702 11.09 -14.33 28.34
N LEU A 703 11.79 -14.98 27.43
CA LEU A 703 11.71 -16.44 27.28
C LEU A 703 12.39 -17.13 28.47
N GLN A 704 11.63 -17.97 29.16
CA GLN A 704 12.10 -18.84 30.25
C GLN A 704 11.47 -20.22 30.04
N HIS A 705 12.19 -21.28 30.41
CA HIS A 705 11.78 -22.67 30.31
C HIS A 705 10.83 -23.09 31.44
N HIS A 706 10.92 -22.46 32.61
CA HIS A 706 9.98 -22.71 33.72
C HIS A 706 8.63 -22.02 33.49
N PRO A 707 7.50 -22.66 33.84
CA PRO A 707 6.18 -22.05 33.79
C PRO A 707 6.14 -20.88 34.78
N LYS A 708 6.31 -19.67 34.26
CA LYS A 708 6.06 -18.44 35.01
C LYS A 708 4.73 -17.88 34.52
N GLU A 709 3.87 -17.51 35.47
CA GLU A 709 2.68 -16.71 35.17
C GLU A 709 3.13 -15.46 34.42
N VAL A 710 2.80 -15.38 33.13
CA VAL A 710 2.73 -14.09 32.45
C VAL A 710 1.45 -13.45 32.97
N ALA A 711 1.57 -12.24 33.52
CA ALA A 711 0.41 -11.49 34.02
C ALA A 711 -0.71 -11.50 32.97
N ASP A 712 -1.91 -11.85 33.41
CA ASP A 712 -3.16 -11.96 32.61
C ASP A 712 -3.25 -13.14 31.62
N LEU A 713 -2.22 -13.97 31.44
CA LEU A 713 -2.20 -15.09 30.48
C LEU A 713 -1.87 -16.46 31.10
N GLY A 714 -1.33 -16.47 32.33
CA GLY A 714 -1.03 -17.67 33.09
C GLY A 714 0.22 -18.40 32.61
N ALA A 715 0.27 -19.73 32.81
CA ALA A 715 1.46 -20.55 32.56
C ALA A 715 1.41 -21.26 31.20
N PHE A 716 2.58 -21.43 30.58
CA PHE A 716 2.75 -22.01 29.25
C PHE A 716 3.60 -23.28 29.28
N GLN A 717 3.39 -24.13 28.28
CA GLN A 717 4.11 -25.37 28.01
C GLN A 717 4.55 -25.43 26.52
N ASP A 718 5.29 -26.47 26.17
CA ASP A 718 5.87 -26.64 24.82
C ASP A 718 4.78 -26.64 23.73
N GLY A 719 4.90 -25.71 22.77
CA GLY A 719 4.00 -25.60 21.60
C GLY A 719 4.05 -26.81 20.67
N GLY A 720 5.07 -27.66 20.78
CA GLY A 720 5.17 -28.93 20.05
C GLY A 720 4.11 -29.96 20.45
N LEU A 721 3.37 -29.75 21.54
CA LEU A 721 2.25 -30.59 21.97
C LEU A 721 1.04 -30.48 21.02
N GLU A 722 0.79 -29.29 20.46
CA GLU A 722 -0.32 -29.03 19.54
C GLU A 722 0.18 -28.88 18.09
N HIS A 723 1.29 -28.16 17.88
CA HIS A 723 1.83 -27.86 16.56
C HIS A 723 3.36 -28.06 16.49
N ASN A 724 3.81 -29.31 16.43
CA ASN A 724 5.25 -29.60 16.26
C ASN A 724 5.81 -29.17 14.90
N ASN A 725 4.98 -29.20 13.85
CA ASN A 725 5.26 -28.56 12.56
C ASN A 725 4.44 -27.25 12.48
N PRO A 726 5.09 -26.08 12.55
CA PRO A 726 4.39 -24.80 12.64
C PRO A 726 3.88 -24.28 11.28
N LEU A 727 4.05 -25.01 10.18
CA LEU A 727 3.84 -24.52 8.82
C LEU A 727 2.44 -23.94 8.59
N SER A 728 1.37 -24.57 9.09
CA SER A 728 0.01 -24.05 8.91
C SER A 728 -0.17 -22.68 9.54
N LEU A 729 0.24 -22.54 10.81
CA LEU A 729 0.19 -21.28 11.55
C LEU A 729 1.09 -20.22 10.92
N ALA A 730 2.27 -20.62 10.44
CA ALA A 730 3.20 -19.72 9.78
C ALA A 730 2.63 -19.13 8.48
N LEU A 731 1.81 -19.89 7.74
CA LEU A 731 1.13 -19.41 6.53
C LEU A 731 -0.03 -18.46 6.86
N GLU A 732 -0.77 -18.74 7.93
CA GLU A 732 -1.80 -17.83 8.44
C GLU A 732 -1.18 -16.51 8.88
N GLU A 733 -0.05 -16.57 9.58
CA GLU A 733 0.70 -15.42 10.03
C GLU A 733 1.26 -14.60 8.85
N ALA A 734 1.82 -15.26 7.84
CA ALA A 734 2.27 -14.61 6.61
C ALA A 734 1.10 -13.89 5.91
N SER A 735 -0.07 -14.52 5.85
CA SER A 735 -1.28 -13.92 5.25
C SER A 735 -1.79 -12.72 6.05
N ALA A 736 -1.63 -12.73 7.38
CA ALA A 736 -1.96 -11.59 8.24
C ALA A 736 -0.96 -10.42 8.07
N ILE A 737 0.31 -10.70 7.82
CA ILE A 737 1.35 -9.69 7.55
C ILE A 737 1.19 -9.08 6.15
N ASP A 738 0.81 -9.89 5.16
CA ASP A 738 0.60 -9.45 3.77
C ASP A 738 -0.74 -9.93 3.21
N PRO A 739 -1.83 -9.18 3.45
CA PRO A 739 -3.15 -9.57 2.98
C PRO A 739 -3.32 -9.45 1.45
N PHE A 740 -2.38 -8.82 0.73
CA PHE A 740 -2.45 -8.64 -0.72
C PHE A 740 -1.79 -9.79 -1.48
N ALA A 741 -0.87 -10.52 -0.83
CA ALA A 741 -0.26 -11.72 -1.38
C ALA A 741 -1.17 -12.93 -1.11
N ALA A 742 -1.50 -13.68 -2.17
CA ALA A 742 -2.28 -14.90 -2.03
C ALA A 742 -1.47 -16.04 -1.39
N GLU A 743 -0.16 -16.07 -1.62
CA GLU A 743 0.79 -17.06 -1.10
C GLU A 743 2.15 -16.39 -0.86
N PRO A 744 2.97 -16.90 0.08
CA PRO A 744 4.36 -16.47 0.23
C PRO A 744 5.19 -16.65 -1.06
N GLY A 745 6.23 -15.83 -1.21
CA GLY A 745 7.18 -15.93 -2.33
C GLY A 745 8.01 -17.21 -2.28
N LEU A 746 8.47 -17.58 -1.08
CA LEU A 746 9.30 -18.75 -0.80
C LEU A 746 8.95 -19.32 0.57
N VAL A 747 8.85 -20.65 0.68
CA VAL A 747 8.60 -21.35 1.95
C VAL A 747 9.64 -22.45 2.14
N VAL A 748 10.41 -22.36 3.23
CA VAL A 748 11.40 -23.37 3.63
C VAL A 748 11.00 -23.94 4.98
N SER A 749 10.82 -25.25 5.04
CA SER A 749 10.44 -25.99 6.24
C SER A 749 11.50 -27.01 6.60
N LEU A 750 12.05 -26.88 7.82
CA LEU A 750 13.15 -27.67 8.32
C LEU A 750 12.66 -28.63 9.39
N GLY A 751 12.61 -29.91 9.04
CA GLY A 751 12.21 -31.00 9.91
C GLY A 751 13.32 -31.46 10.86
N THR A 752 12.91 -32.24 11.86
CA THR A 752 13.80 -32.83 12.87
C THR A 752 14.00 -34.35 12.68
N GLY A 753 13.67 -34.84 11.48
CA GLY A 753 13.85 -36.21 11.04
C GLY A 753 12.75 -37.16 11.53
N SER A 754 12.48 -38.19 10.74
CA SER A 754 11.45 -39.19 10.98
C SER A 754 11.98 -40.61 10.78
N SER A 755 11.42 -41.58 11.50
CA SER A 755 11.77 -43.00 11.34
C SER A 755 11.09 -43.58 10.09
N LYS A 756 11.81 -44.34 9.26
CA LYS A 756 11.17 -45.13 8.19
C LYS A 756 10.21 -46.16 8.79
N VAL A 757 8.95 -46.11 8.38
CA VAL A 757 7.97 -47.16 8.72
C VAL A 757 8.22 -48.34 7.78
N PRO A 758 8.50 -49.56 8.28
CA PRO A 758 8.67 -50.72 7.39
C PRO A 758 7.35 -51.05 6.68
N ASP A 759 7.38 -51.23 5.35
CA ASP A 759 6.22 -51.61 4.52
C ASP A 759 5.55 -52.92 4.98
N SER A 760 6.29 -53.78 5.67
CA SER A 760 5.74 -54.92 6.39
C SER A 760 5.45 -54.53 7.84
N GLY A 761 4.18 -54.32 8.18
CA GLY A 761 3.73 -54.12 9.56
C GLY A 761 4.31 -55.17 10.51
N PRO A 762 4.43 -54.86 11.82
CA PRO A 762 5.14 -55.72 12.76
C PRO A 762 4.55 -57.14 12.75
N ARG A 763 5.36 -58.13 12.35
CA ARG A 763 5.05 -59.55 12.63
C ARG A 763 4.93 -59.69 14.14
N MET A 764 3.70 -59.86 14.63
CA MET A 764 3.45 -60.11 16.05
C MET A 764 4.15 -61.40 16.48
N LEU A 765 5.26 -61.27 17.20
CA LEU A 765 5.79 -62.33 18.05
C LEU A 765 4.94 -62.40 19.33
N PHE A 766 4.50 -63.61 19.67
CA PHE A 766 3.46 -63.96 20.64
C PHE A 766 3.75 -63.67 22.13
N THR A 767 4.71 -62.81 22.47
CA THR A 767 5.04 -62.49 23.87
C THR A 767 4.74 -61.03 24.19
N ARG A 768 3.56 -60.77 24.78
CA ARG A 768 3.15 -59.45 25.30
C ARG A 768 4.00 -59.08 26.52
N GLY A 769 4.84 -58.04 26.40
CA GLY A 769 5.54 -57.44 27.54
C GLY A 769 4.72 -56.31 28.17
N ILE A 770 4.33 -56.44 29.44
CA ILE A 770 3.49 -55.47 30.17
C ILE A 770 4.11 -54.05 30.19
N LEU A 771 5.45 -53.96 30.22
CA LEU A 771 6.19 -52.69 30.22
C LEU A 771 6.31 -52.03 28.84
N LYS A 772 6.25 -52.79 27.75
CA LYS A 772 6.39 -52.26 26.38
C LYS A 772 5.02 -51.99 25.76
N ASP A 773 4.05 -52.88 25.99
CA ASP A 773 2.70 -52.85 25.40
C ASP A 773 1.59 -52.57 26.43
N GLY A 774 1.94 -51.95 27.57
CA GLY A 774 0.99 -51.40 28.54
C GLY A 774 0.16 -50.24 27.97
N TRP A 775 -0.88 -49.79 28.67
CA TRP A 775 -1.74 -48.72 28.17
C TRP A 775 -1.04 -47.35 28.14
N ILE A 776 -0.18 -47.03 29.11
CA ILE A 776 0.57 -45.76 29.18
C ILE A 776 1.60 -45.63 28.02
N PRO A 777 2.48 -46.62 27.74
CA PRO A 777 3.39 -46.55 26.59
C PRO A 777 2.66 -46.57 25.23
N ARG A 778 1.46 -47.15 25.17
CA ARG A 778 0.60 -47.10 23.98
C ARG A 778 -0.05 -45.73 23.80
N LEU A 779 -0.49 -45.09 24.89
CA LEU A 779 -1.00 -43.72 24.87
C LEU A 779 0.09 -42.74 24.48
N LEU A 780 1.30 -42.89 25.02
CA LEU A 780 2.48 -42.11 24.64
C LEU A 780 2.90 -42.36 23.19
N ARG A 781 2.82 -43.61 22.68
CA ARG A 781 3.06 -43.91 21.26
C ARG A 781 1.98 -43.33 20.34
N ALA A 782 0.71 -43.44 20.73
CA ALA A 782 -0.42 -42.87 19.99
C ALA A 782 -0.36 -41.33 19.97
N PHE A 783 0.01 -40.71 21.09
CA PHE A 783 0.27 -39.28 21.20
C PHE A 783 1.46 -38.85 20.33
N LYS A 784 2.58 -39.58 20.39
CA LYS A 784 3.77 -39.36 19.54
C LYS A 784 3.46 -39.52 18.03
N SER A 785 2.56 -40.44 17.66
CA SER A 785 2.09 -40.59 16.27
C SER A 785 1.05 -39.57 15.83
N THR A 786 0.42 -38.85 16.77
CA THR A 786 -0.49 -37.73 16.47
C THR A 786 0.29 -36.41 16.30
N ILE A 787 1.47 -36.32 16.93
CA ILE A 787 2.43 -35.21 16.83
C ILE A 787 3.37 -35.37 15.61
N GLY A 788 3.62 -36.61 15.19
CA GLY A 788 4.42 -36.94 14.02
C GLY A 788 3.63 -36.92 12.72
N ALA A 789 4.03 -36.03 11.80
CA ALA A 789 3.64 -36.04 10.38
C ALA A 789 2.13 -35.93 10.07
N THR A 790 1.47 -34.88 10.56
CA THR A 790 0.24 -34.43 9.90
C THR A 790 0.61 -33.78 8.57
N TYR A 791 0.48 -34.54 7.48
CA TYR A 791 0.60 -34.07 6.10
C TYR A 791 -0.20 -32.78 5.90
N SER A 792 0.49 -31.65 5.75
CA SER A 792 -0.16 -30.36 5.53
C SER A 792 -0.92 -30.37 4.20
N PRO A 793 -2.19 -29.92 4.15
CA PRO A 793 -2.94 -29.71 2.90
C PRO A 793 -2.19 -28.82 1.89
N TYR A 794 -1.26 -28.00 2.36
CA TYR A 794 -0.43 -27.11 1.54
C TYR A 794 0.47 -27.89 0.57
N GLN A 795 0.95 -29.09 0.94
CA GLN A 795 1.70 -29.99 0.03
C GLN A 795 0.88 -30.43 -1.19
N ARG A 796 -0.46 -30.36 -1.14
CA ARG A 796 -1.33 -30.70 -2.28
C ARG A 796 -1.76 -29.47 -3.11
N ARG A 797 -1.63 -28.26 -2.58
CA ARG A 797 -2.28 -27.05 -3.13
C ARG A 797 -1.32 -25.92 -3.52
N GLY A 798 -0.18 -25.78 -2.83
CA GLY A 798 0.81 -24.75 -3.15
C GLY A 798 1.52 -25.05 -4.47
N SER A 799 2.02 -24.01 -5.14
CA SER A 799 2.92 -24.21 -6.28
C SER A 799 4.12 -25.05 -5.82
N LYS A 800 4.25 -26.27 -6.35
CA LYS A 800 5.34 -27.21 -6.01
C LYS A 800 6.74 -26.60 -6.15
N ASP A 801 6.85 -25.47 -6.86
CA ASP A 801 8.11 -24.84 -7.20
C ASP A 801 8.69 -23.91 -6.12
N LYS A 802 7.90 -23.56 -5.09
CA LYS A 802 8.25 -22.54 -4.07
C LYS A 802 8.29 -23.05 -2.63
N TYR A 803 7.94 -24.32 -2.44
CA TYR A 803 7.91 -24.98 -1.14
C TYR A 803 9.02 -26.02 -1.06
N PHE A 804 9.87 -25.87 -0.03
CA PHE A 804 10.98 -26.77 0.24
C PHE A 804 10.81 -27.35 1.64
N ARG A 805 10.79 -28.68 1.76
CA ARG A 805 10.76 -29.40 3.02
C ARG A 805 11.98 -30.32 3.08
N PHE A 806 12.83 -30.07 4.06
CA PHE A 806 13.97 -30.94 4.35
C PHE A 806 13.68 -31.68 5.64
N ASP A 807 13.61 -33.01 5.56
CA ASP A 807 13.34 -33.88 6.69
C ASP A 807 14.08 -35.19 6.47
N GLU A 808 14.94 -35.56 7.42
CA GLU A 808 15.82 -36.73 7.28
C GLU A 808 15.11 -38.01 7.68
N GLU A 809 15.27 -39.07 6.87
CA GLU A 809 14.74 -40.39 7.20
C GLU A 809 15.80 -41.26 7.86
N PHE A 810 15.51 -41.75 9.08
CA PHE A 810 16.39 -42.68 9.78
C PHE A 810 16.03 -44.13 9.44
N ASP A 811 17.05 -44.94 9.14
CA ASP A 811 16.91 -46.40 8.89
C ASP A 811 16.63 -47.23 10.16
N GLY A 812 16.41 -46.56 11.31
CA GLY A 812 16.14 -47.14 12.63
C GLY A 812 15.28 -46.21 13.49
N PRO A 813 15.13 -46.49 14.80
CA PRO A 813 14.37 -45.61 15.69
C PRO A 813 15.02 -44.22 15.77
N GLU A 814 14.21 -43.17 15.70
CA GLU A 814 14.65 -41.78 15.90
C GLU A 814 15.55 -41.61 17.15
N PRO A 815 16.65 -40.86 17.05
CA PRO A 815 17.42 -40.42 18.21
C PRO A 815 16.51 -39.73 19.23
N GLN A 816 16.80 -39.90 20.53
CA GLN A 816 16.00 -39.23 21.56
C GLN A 816 16.20 -37.70 21.48
N LEU A 817 15.16 -36.95 21.85
CA LEU A 817 15.14 -35.48 21.80
C LEU A 817 16.25 -34.83 22.65
N ASP A 818 16.77 -35.55 23.62
CA ASP A 818 17.74 -35.12 24.62
C ASP A 818 19.10 -35.84 24.51
N ASP A 819 19.31 -36.65 23.46
CA ASP A 819 20.55 -37.43 23.27
C ASP A 819 21.68 -36.59 22.67
N THR A 820 22.35 -35.84 23.54
CA THR A 820 23.49 -34.98 23.18
C THR A 820 24.68 -35.75 22.60
N SER A 821 24.81 -37.07 22.85
CA SER A 821 25.88 -37.89 22.29
C SER A 821 25.76 -38.09 20.77
N LYS A 822 24.54 -37.95 20.23
CA LYS A 822 24.21 -38.17 18.82
C LYS A 822 24.30 -36.91 17.96
N MET A 823 24.62 -35.75 18.52
CA MET A 823 24.65 -34.47 17.78
C MET A 823 25.60 -34.49 16.57
N GLN A 824 26.78 -35.09 16.68
CA GLN A 824 27.70 -35.20 15.53
C GLN A 824 27.17 -36.14 14.44
N GLU A 825 26.50 -37.23 14.83
CA GLU A 825 25.87 -38.17 13.90
C GLU A 825 24.72 -37.49 13.14
N LEU A 826 23.89 -36.71 13.82
CA LEU A 826 22.81 -35.92 13.22
C LEU A 826 23.32 -34.94 12.17
N LYS A 827 24.41 -34.21 12.47
CA LYS A 827 25.03 -33.28 11.50
C LYS A 827 25.66 -34.03 10.32
N ALA A 828 26.31 -35.17 10.56
CA ALA A 828 26.90 -35.98 9.51
C ALA A 828 25.83 -36.59 8.59
N ALA A 829 24.72 -37.07 9.16
CA ALA A 829 23.57 -37.58 8.42
C ALA A 829 22.98 -36.51 7.50
N ALA A 830 22.74 -35.30 8.03
CA ALA A 830 22.27 -34.16 7.23
C ALA A 830 23.27 -33.78 6.12
N ARG A 831 24.58 -33.83 6.35
CA ARG A 831 25.56 -33.59 5.26
C ARG A 831 25.51 -34.67 4.18
N SER A 832 25.38 -35.94 4.59
CA SER A 832 25.39 -37.08 3.67
C SER A 832 24.15 -37.14 2.78
N SER A 833 22.98 -36.72 3.26
CA SER A 833 21.74 -36.69 2.49
C SER A 833 21.75 -35.62 1.38
N ILE A 834 22.70 -34.67 1.45
CA ILE A 834 22.76 -33.48 0.61
C ILE A 834 23.78 -33.62 -0.53
N GLU A 835 24.71 -34.55 -0.46
CA GLU A 835 25.67 -34.80 -1.54
C GLU A 835 24.92 -35.15 -2.84
N GLY A 836 24.91 -34.21 -3.80
CA GLY A 836 24.17 -34.33 -5.07
C GLY A 836 22.69 -33.92 -5.02
N SER A 837 22.21 -33.30 -3.94
CA SER A 837 20.80 -32.91 -3.80
C SER A 837 20.39 -31.77 -4.73
N VAL A 838 19.62 -32.12 -5.76
CA VAL A 838 19.03 -31.16 -6.72
C VAL A 838 18.11 -30.14 -6.03
N GLN A 839 17.47 -30.52 -4.92
CA GLN A 839 16.59 -29.61 -4.17
C GLN A 839 17.34 -28.47 -3.48
N HIS A 840 18.54 -28.73 -2.94
CA HIS A 840 19.38 -27.70 -2.33
C HIS A 840 19.91 -26.71 -3.36
N ASP A 841 20.37 -27.21 -4.51
CA ASP A 841 20.79 -26.38 -5.65
C ASP A 841 19.64 -25.55 -6.20
N ARG A 842 18.42 -26.09 -6.19
CA ARG A 842 17.22 -25.36 -6.59
C ARG A 842 16.84 -24.28 -5.57
N LEU A 843 16.89 -24.58 -4.27
CA LEU A 843 16.61 -23.59 -3.23
C LEU A 843 17.60 -22.42 -3.27
N ALA A 844 18.90 -22.69 -3.44
CA ALA A 844 19.90 -21.64 -3.57
C ALA A 844 19.58 -20.68 -4.72
N ARG A 845 19.21 -21.21 -5.89
CA ARG A 845 18.77 -20.39 -7.04
C ARG A 845 17.45 -19.65 -6.79
N CYS A 846 16.50 -20.26 -6.07
CA CYS A 846 15.27 -19.58 -5.67
C CYS A 846 15.53 -18.41 -4.70
N ILE A 847 16.45 -18.56 -3.74
CA ILE A 847 16.84 -17.48 -2.82
C ILE A 847 17.40 -16.28 -3.61
N ILE A 848 18.24 -16.55 -4.61
CA ILE A 848 18.78 -15.50 -5.51
C ILE A 848 17.67 -14.87 -6.34
N ALA A 849 16.74 -15.68 -6.89
CA ALA A 849 15.64 -15.16 -7.69
C ALA A 849 14.70 -14.26 -6.88
N GLU A 850 14.46 -14.59 -5.61
CA GLU A 850 13.65 -13.82 -4.67
C GLU A 850 14.29 -12.48 -4.23
N LEU A 851 15.55 -12.22 -4.60
CA LEU A 851 16.15 -10.88 -4.47
C LEU A 851 15.54 -9.90 -5.48
N PHE A 852 14.97 -10.38 -6.58
CA PHE A 852 14.38 -9.54 -7.62
C PHE A 852 12.86 -9.49 -7.50
N PHE A 853 12.27 -8.36 -7.86
CA PHE A 853 10.82 -8.14 -7.83
C PHE A 853 10.41 -7.18 -8.96
N PHE A 854 9.12 -7.11 -9.28
CA PHE A 854 8.62 -6.26 -10.37
C PHE A 854 7.67 -5.18 -9.85
N GLU A 855 7.78 -3.98 -10.41
CA GLU A 855 6.92 -2.83 -10.12
C GLU A 855 6.45 -2.19 -11.43
N LEU A 856 5.17 -1.81 -11.49
CA LEU A 856 4.61 -1.03 -12.58
C LEU A 856 5.07 0.43 -12.49
N ASP A 857 5.38 1.03 -13.63
CA ASP A 857 5.69 2.47 -13.70
C ASP A 857 4.41 3.32 -13.61
N PHE A 858 3.30 2.85 -14.18
CA PHE A 858 2.02 3.55 -14.23
C PHE A 858 0.84 2.60 -14.44
N LEU A 859 -0.39 3.13 -14.35
CA LEU A 859 -1.61 2.36 -14.60
C LEU A 859 -1.64 1.83 -16.05
N PRO A 860 -1.90 0.52 -16.25
CA PRO A 860 -1.97 -0.08 -17.59
C PRO A 860 -3.08 0.51 -18.46
N VAL A 861 -2.76 0.73 -19.73
CA VAL A 861 -3.66 1.31 -20.73
C VAL A 861 -4.19 0.22 -21.65
N LYS A 862 -5.51 0.17 -21.86
CA LYS A 862 -6.12 -0.79 -22.77
C LYS A 862 -6.02 -0.33 -24.22
N LYS A 863 -5.53 -1.20 -25.10
CA LYS A 863 -5.37 -0.99 -26.54
C LYS A 863 -5.67 -2.29 -27.29
N LYS A 864 -6.49 -2.21 -28.35
CA LYS A 864 -6.81 -3.34 -29.23
C LYS A 864 -7.25 -4.64 -28.50
N GLY A 865 -7.93 -4.50 -27.36
CA GLY A 865 -8.41 -5.63 -26.56
C GLY A 865 -7.46 -6.10 -25.44
N GLN A 866 -6.25 -5.56 -25.36
CA GLN A 866 -5.23 -5.95 -24.39
C GLN A 866 -4.76 -4.75 -23.56
N TYR A 867 -4.23 -4.99 -22.37
CA TYR A 867 -3.61 -3.97 -21.53
C TYR A 867 -2.11 -3.93 -21.77
N ALA A 868 -1.60 -2.78 -22.20
CA ALA A 868 -0.17 -2.52 -22.26
C ALA A 868 0.34 -2.18 -20.85
N CYS A 869 1.33 -2.94 -20.39
CA CYS A 869 1.98 -2.81 -19.10
C CYS A 869 3.44 -2.40 -19.30
N THR A 870 3.88 -1.40 -18.54
CA THR A 870 5.28 -0.93 -18.49
C THR A 870 5.71 -0.89 -17.04
N GLY A 871 6.90 -1.39 -16.76
CA GLY A 871 7.45 -1.38 -15.41
C GLY A 871 8.93 -1.77 -15.38
N LYS A 872 9.42 -2.02 -14.17
CA LYS A 872 10.83 -2.31 -13.90
C LYS A 872 10.97 -3.51 -12.98
N ILE A 873 12.00 -4.31 -13.27
CA ILE A 873 12.54 -5.31 -12.36
C ILE A 873 13.60 -4.63 -11.51
N LEU A 874 13.44 -4.75 -10.20
CA LEU A 874 14.28 -4.13 -9.16
C LEU A 874 14.91 -5.23 -8.30
N CYS A 875 15.91 -4.88 -7.49
CA CYS A 875 16.59 -5.79 -6.57
C CYS A 875 16.48 -5.30 -5.12
N ARG A 876 16.35 -6.22 -4.16
CA ARG A 876 16.34 -5.94 -2.72
C ARG A 876 17.72 -5.53 -2.19
N LEU A 877 18.80 -5.86 -2.91
CA LEU A 877 20.15 -5.43 -2.56
C LEU A 877 20.36 -3.96 -2.95
N SER A 878 20.88 -3.15 -2.02
CA SER A 878 21.11 -1.73 -2.22
C SER A 878 22.42 -1.45 -2.98
N ALA A 879 22.50 -0.27 -3.60
CA ALA A 879 23.73 0.28 -4.14
C ALA A 879 24.89 0.20 -3.12
N GLY A 880 26.03 -0.32 -3.57
CA GLY A 880 27.22 -0.53 -2.72
C GLY A 880 27.29 -1.91 -2.06
N ASP A 881 26.25 -2.74 -2.14
CA ASP A 881 26.34 -4.15 -1.74
C ASP A 881 27.25 -4.91 -2.74
N PRO A 882 28.36 -5.52 -2.28
CA PRO A 882 29.26 -6.26 -3.15
C PRO A 882 28.59 -7.39 -3.96
N SER A 883 27.58 -8.04 -3.39
CA SER A 883 26.84 -9.14 -4.02
C SER A 883 26.06 -8.66 -5.24
N LEU A 884 25.56 -7.42 -5.21
CA LEU A 884 24.87 -6.81 -6.33
C LEU A 884 25.80 -6.61 -7.53
N GLY A 885 27.07 -6.26 -7.27
CA GLY A 885 28.10 -6.12 -8.31
C GLY A 885 28.33 -7.44 -9.06
N VAL A 886 28.46 -8.55 -8.34
CA VAL A 886 28.68 -9.87 -8.95
C VAL A 886 27.47 -10.34 -9.74
N LEU A 887 26.26 -10.22 -9.18
CA LEU A 887 25.02 -10.56 -9.89
C LEU A 887 24.85 -9.74 -11.18
N SER A 888 25.19 -8.45 -11.14
CA SER A 888 25.17 -7.58 -12.32
C SER A 888 26.18 -8.01 -13.38
N GLU A 889 27.38 -8.45 -12.98
CA GLU A 889 28.39 -8.98 -13.89
C GLU A 889 27.95 -10.31 -14.54
N GLN A 890 27.34 -11.22 -13.77
CA GLN A 890 26.80 -12.48 -14.27
C GLN A 890 25.69 -12.26 -15.30
N LEU A 891 24.81 -11.27 -15.08
CA LEU A 891 23.80 -10.84 -16.05
C LEU A 891 24.43 -10.25 -17.31
N ASN A 892 25.49 -9.45 -17.19
CA ASN A 892 26.22 -8.89 -18.35
C ASN A 892 26.90 -9.99 -19.19
N ARG A 893 27.41 -11.05 -18.54
CA ARG A 893 28.00 -12.22 -19.21
C ARG A 893 26.96 -13.19 -19.77
N SER A 894 25.67 -12.87 -19.68
CA SER A 894 24.55 -13.73 -20.12
C SER A 894 24.48 -15.10 -19.42
N LEU A 895 25.09 -15.23 -18.23
CA LEU A 895 25.03 -16.43 -17.41
C LEU A 895 23.66 -16.54 -16.73
N ILE A 896 23.07 -15.40 -16.37
CA ILE A 896 21.73 -15.29 -15.81
C ILE A 896 20.84 -14.52 -16.81
N LYS A 897 19.58 -14.94 -16.94
CA LYS A 897 18.60 -14.37 -17.88
C LYS A 897 17.25 -14.16 -17.21
N PHE A 898 16.58 -13.06 -17.56
CA PHE A 898 15.19 -12.82 -17.16
C PHE A 898 14.23 -13.30 -18.25
N LEU A 899 13.25 -14.10 -17.85
CA LEU A 899 12.20 -14.62 -18.71
C LEU A 899 10.85 -14.06 -18.26
N LEU A 900 10.12 -13.45 -19.18
CA LEU A 900 8.74 -12.99 -18.99
C LEU A 900 7.82 -13.83 -19.86
N GLN A 901 6.90 -14.58 -19.25
CA GLN A 901 6.05 -15.54 -19.98
C GLN A 901 6.88 -16.43 -20.93
N ASP A 902 7.97 -17.00 -20.41
CA ASP A 902 8.93 -17.87 -21.12
C ASP A 902 9.70 -17.20 -22.27
N ARG A 903 9.64 -15.86 -22.40
CA ARG A 903 10.38 -15.09 -23.39
C ARG A 903 11.49 -14.27 -22.74
N LEU A 904 12.67 -14.28 -23.35
CA LEU A 904 13.80 -13.48 -22.89
C LEU A 904 13.48 -11.98 -22.93
N ILE A 905 13.73 -11.28 -21.82
CA ILE A 905 13.68 -9.81 -21.78
C ILE A 905 15.02 -9.28 -22.33
N PRO A 906 15.03 -8.59 -23.48
CA PRO A 906 16.26 -8.02 -24.01
C PRO A 906 16.70 -6.83 -23.15
N ASN A 907 17.98 -6.77 -22.78
CA ASN A 907 18.54 -5.57 -22.17
C ASN A 907 19.02 -4.61 -23.28
N SER A 908 18.37 -3.45 -23.39
CA SER A 908 18.75 -2.40 -24.36
C SER A 908 19.83 -1.46 -23.83
N LYS A 909 20.25 -1.58 -22.56
CA LYS A 909 21.25 -0.74 -21.90
C LYS A 909 22.57 -1.47 -21.71
N PRO A 910 23.71 -0.74 -21.67
CA PRO A 910 25.02 -1.34 -21.40
C PRO A 910 25.21 -1.78 -19.94
N SER A 911 24.35 -1.33 -19.02
CA SER A 911 24.40 -1.66 -17.60
C SER A 911 23.00 -1.84 -17.04
N TYR A 912 22.86 -2.77 -16.09
CA TYR A 912 21.65 -2.99 -15.30
C TYR A 912 21.53 -2.04 -14.09
N LEU A 913 22.52 -1.17 -13.85
CA LEU A 913 22.50 -0.22 -12.73
C LEU A 913 21.92 1.12 -13.18
N ALA A 914 21.01 1.66 -12.36
CA ALA A 914 20.49 3.02 -12.49
C ALA A 914 21.51 4.06 -11.98
N THR A 915 21.18 5.34 -12.14
CA THR A 915 22.07 6.47 -11.77
C THR A 915 22.37 6.54 -10.28
N ASP A 916 21.51 5.96 -9.45
CA ASP A 916 21.67 5.84 -8.00
C ASP A 916 22.49 4.61 -7.57
N GLY A 917 22.93 3.79 -8.53
CA GLY A 917 23.69 2.56 -8.31
C GLY A 917 22.82 1.33 -7.98
N ASN A 918 21.49 1.45 -7.96
CA ASN A 918 20.58 0.32 -7.73
C ASN A 918 20.30 -0.46 -9.02
N PHE A 919 19.93 -1.73 -8.89
CA PHE A 919 19.51 -2.56 -10.03
C PHE A 919 18.19 -2.07 -10.63
N CYS A 920 18.13 -1.97 -11.96
CA CYS A 920 16.92 -1.60 -12.69
C CYS A 920 16.94 -2.14 -14.12
N LEU A 921 15.98 -3.01 -14.44
CA LEU A 921 15.73 -3.51 -15.80
C LEU A 921 14.29 -3.20 -16.22
N ALA A 922 14.11 -2.42 -17.28
CA ALA A 922 12.77 -2.11 -17.80
C ALA A 922 12.15 -3.33 -18.50
N ALA A 923 10.83 -3.50 -18.36
CA ALA A 923 10.07 -4.53 -19.07
C ALA A 923 8.71 -3.98 -19.54
N GLU A 924 8.34 -4.37 -20.76
CA GLU A 924 7.05 -4.03 -21.39
C GLU A 924 6.38 -5.29 -21.90
N PHE A 925 5.08 -5.42 -21.67
CA PHE A 925 4.30 -6.58 -22.10
C PHE A 925 2.80 -6.27 -22.18
N GLU A 926 2.04 -7.16 -22.83
CA GLU A 926 0.60 -7.02 -23.01
C GLU A 926 -0.15 -8.17 -22.34
N VAL A 927 -1.29 -7.89 -21.71
CA VAL A 927 -2.16 -8.90 -21.10
C VAL A 927 -3.62 -8.72 -21.52
N ASP A 928 -4.35 -9.80 -21.74
CA ASP A 928 -5.77 -9.72 -22.13
C ASP A 928 -6.68 -9.17 -21.01
N SER A 929 -6.27 -9.36 -19.76
CA SER A 929 -7.04 -8.94 -18.57
C SER A 929 -6.12 -8.54 -17.44
N ARG A 930 -6.51 -7.50 -16.67
CA ARG A 930 -5.78 -7.10 -15.45
C ARG A 930 -5.81 -8.17 -14.34
N LYS A 931 -6.69 -9.18 -14.46
CA LYS A 931 -6.75 -10.34 -13.56
C LYS A 931 -5.82 -11.47 -13.99
N SER A 932 -5.33 -11.45 -15.23
CA SER A 932 -4.43 -12.48 -15.75
C SER A 932 -3.15 -12.55 -14.92
N LYS A 933 -2.67 -13.77 -14.69
CA LYS A 933 -1.41 -14.02 -13.99
C LYS A 933 -0.25 -13.92 -14.97
N VAL A 934 0.77 -13.17 -14.58
CA VAL A 934 2.00 -12.96 -15.36
C VAL A 934 3.14 -13.56 -14.56
N SER A 935 3.87 -14.48 -15.20
CA SER A 935 5.04 -15.11 -14.61
C SER A 935 6.32 -14.46 -15.13
N LEU A 936 7.19 -14.14 -14.19
CA LEU A 936 8.54 -13.64 -14.43
C LEU A 936 9.54 -14.54 -13.68
N TYR A 937 10.58 -14.96 -14.39
CA TYR A 937 11.58 -15.91 -13.91
C TYR A 937 13.00 -15.40 -14.12
N ILE A 938 13.92 -15.96 -13.34
CA ILE A 938 15.35 -15.93 -13.55
C ILE A 938 15.82 -17.33 -13.93
N GLN A 939 16.66 -17.42 -14.95
CA GLN A 939 17.30 -18.66 -15.37
C GLN A 939 18.81 -18.51 -15.41
N GLU A 940 19.53 -19.42 -14.75
CA GLU A 940 20.99 -19.51 -14.78
C GLU A 940 21.44 -20.64 -15.72
N GLY A 941 22.18 -20.30 -16.78
CA GLY A 941 22.69 -21.25 -17.76
C GLY A 941 21.57 -22.11 -18.38
N SER A 942 21.70 -23.44 -18.27
CA SER A 942 20.70 -24.42 -18.71
C SER A 942 19.83 -24.97 -17.57
N SER A 943 19.90 -24.37 -16.39
CA SER A 943 19.15 -24.82 -15.21
C SER A 943 17.65 -24.51 -15.35
N GLU A 944 16.83 -25.15 -14.51
CA GLU A 944 15.40 -24.83 -14.43
C GLU A 944 15.18 -23.36 -14.01
N PRO A 945 14.19 -22.64 -14.60
CA PRO A 945 13.90 -21.26 -14.23
C PRO A 945 13.27 -21.16 -12.82
N CYS A 946 13.70 -20.16 -12.05
CA CYS A 946 13.18 -19.84 -10.72
C CYS A 946 12.33 -18.56 -10.79
N SER A 947 11.16 -18.54 -10.15
CA SER A 947 10.31 -17.33 -10.12
C SER A 947 10.97 -16.22 -9.32
N ILE A 948 10.84 -14.98 -9.78
CA ILE A 948 11.20 -13.81 -8.96
C ILE A 948 10.17 -13.58 -7.84
N SER A 949 10.51 -12.72 -6.88
CA SER A 949 9.62 -12.42 -5.76
C SER A 949 8.29 -11.81 -6.22
N GLY A 950 7.19 -12.35 -5.71
CA GLY A 950 5.83 -11.95 -6.06
C GLY A 950 5.29 -12.54 -7.38
N SER A 951 6.11 -13.19 -8.19
CA SER A 951 5.68 -13.88 -9.43
C SER A 951 5.08 -15.26 -9.12
N PRO A 952 3.97 -15.70 -9.73
CA PRO A 952 3.18 -14.96 -10.71
C PRO A 952 2.26 -13.93 -10.04
N PHE A 953 2.30 -12.71 -10.55
CA PHE A 953 1.47 -11.60 -10.08
C PHE A 953 0.29 -11.35 -11.03
N SER A 954 -0.77 -10.73 -10.52
CA SER A 954 -1.80 -10.12 -11.38
C SER A 954 -1.56 -8.61 -11.44
N ILE A 955 -1.98 -7.98 -12.53
CA ILE A 955 -1.84 -6.54 -12.69
C ILE A 955 -2.64 -5.77 -11.63
N ASN A 956 -3.85 -6.23 -11.31
CA ASN A 956 -4.61 -5.67 -10.18
C ASN A 956 -3.87 -5.84 -8.84
N GLY A 957 -3.16 -6.95 -8.64
CA GLY A 957 -2.35 -7.17 -7.43
C GLY A 957 -1.22 -6.15 -7.32
N LEU A 958 -0.51 -5.87 -8.42
CA LEU A 958 0.55 -4.85 -8.46
C LEU A 958 0.00 -3.44 -8.22
N ILE A 959 -1.11 -3.08 -8.89
CA ILE A 959 -1.77 -1.78 -8.72
C ILE A 959 -2.15 -1.55 -7.25
N ALA A 960 -2.72 -2.56 -6.60
CA ALA A 960 -3.11 -2.51 -5.19
C ALA A 960 -1.89 -2.39 -4.26
N ALA A 961 -0.88 -3.26 -4.45
CA ALA A 961 0.33 -3.27 -3.64
C ALA A 961 1.12 -1.96 -3.71
N GLN A 962 1.24 -1.36 -4.91
CA GLN A 962 1.93 -0.09 -5.12
C GLN A 962 1.05 1.15 -4.85
N GLN A 963 -0.25 0.95 -4.63
CA GLN A 963 -1.27 2.00 -4.48
C GLN A 963 -1.27 3.01 -5.66
N LEU A 964 -1.20 2.51 -6.90
CA LEU A 964 -1.17 3.37 -8.09
C LEU A 964 -2.48 4.14 -8.32
N GLU A 965 -3.58 3.66 -7.74
CA GLU A 965 -4.90 4.31 -7.75
C GLU A 965 -5.09 5.29 -6.57
N ALA A 966 -4.03 5.84 -5.99
CA ALA A 966 -4.12 6.84 -4.91
C ALA A 966 -3.93 8.28 -5.42
N PRO A 967 -4.93 8.91 -6.08
CA PRO A 967 -4.77 10.22 -6.68
C PRO A 967 -4.68 11.38 -5.68
N PHE A 968 -4.98 11.10 -4.42
CA PHE A 968 -4.94 12.04 -3.29
C PHE A 968 -3.76 11.77 -2.35
N GLY A 969 -2.72 11.11 -2.87
CA GLY A 969 -1.50 10.83 -2.13
C GLY A 969 -1.54 9.54 -1.31
N ARG A 970 -0.35 9.09 -0.93
CA ARG A 970 -0.12 7.83 -0.21
C ARG A 970 0.28 8.07 1.23
N ALA A 971 0.05 7.08 2.08
CA ALA A 971 0.30 7.14 3.52
C ALA A 971 1.79 7.12 3.89
N ASP A 972 2.67 6.74 2.95
CA ASP A 972 4.14 6.77 3.05
C ASP A 972 4.74 8.10 2.55
N HIS A 973 3.89 9.05 2.14
CA HIS A 973 4.29 10.34 1.58
C HIS A 973 5.18 10.26 0.33
N ALA A 974 5.23 9.11 -0.34
CA ALA A 974 5.97 8.99 -1.58
C ALA A 974 5.13 9.52 -2.75
N LYS A 975 5.65 10.55 -3.43
CA LYS A 975 5.00 11.23 -4.56
C LYS A 975 4.77 10.26 -5.72
N ARG A 976 3.65 10.41 -6.44
CA ARG A 976 3.40 9.60 -7.64
C ARG A 976 4.40 9.94 -8.73
N GLN A 977 5.02 8.90 -9.30
CA GLN A 977 5.83 9.03 -10.51
C GLN A 977 4.88 9.09 -11.71
N ARG A 978 5.12 10.01 -12.65
CA ARG A 978 4.39 10.09 -13.92
C ARG A 978 5.33 9.82 -15.06
N PRO A 979 4.82 9.37 -16.22
CA PRO A 979 5.59 9.40 -17.45
C PRO A 979 6.06 10.84 -17.64
N GLU A 980 7.36 11.09 -17.55
CA GLU A 980 7.90 12.39 -17.91
C GLU A 980 7.49 12.63 -19.36
N SER A 981 6.54 13.54 -19.60
CA SER A 981 6.42 14.15 -20.91
C SER A 981 7.77 14.82 -21.12
N THR A 982 8.58 14.28 -22.03
CA THR A 982 9.86 14.86 -22.46
C THR A 982 9.77 16.38 -22.44
N GLU A 983 10.29 17.00 -21.37
CA GLU A 983 10.42 18.44 -21.30
C GLU A 983 11.54 18.76 -22.28
N THR A 984 11.18 18.94 -23.54
CA THR A 984 11.97 19.79 -24.42
C THR A 984 11.95 21.15 -23.77
N HIS A 985 12.97 21.47 -22.98
CA HIS A 985 13.36 22.83 -22.72
C HIS A 985 13.50 23.50 -24.08
N SER A 986 12.45 24.20 -24.51
CA SER A 986 12.54 25.07 -25.66
C SER A 986 13.59 26.10 -25.32
N ARG A 987 14.81 25.90 -25.82
CA ARG A 987 15.79 26.97 -25.92
C ARG A 987 15.07 28.08 -26.68
N LYS A 988 14.77 29.17 -25.97
CA LYS A 988 14.27 30.41 -26.56
C LYS A 988 15.12 30.68 -27.80
N ARG A 989 14.52 30.56 -28.99
CA ARG A 989 15.07 31.18 -30.19
C ARG A 989 15.01 32.67 -29.93
N GLN A 990 16.14 33.24 -29.50
CA GLN A 990 16.38 34.67 -29.63
C GLN A 990 16.24 34.98 -31.11
N ARG A 991 15.21 35.77 -31.46
CA ARG A 991 15.16 36.42 -32.76
C ARG A 991 16.37 37.35 -32.82
N ILE A 992 17.30 37.06 -33.73
CA ILE A 992 18.18 38.06 -34.33
C ILE A 992 17.40 38.66 -35.49
#